data_AF-A0A560PU21-F1
#
_entry.id   AF-A0A560PU21-F1
#
_cell.length_a   1.000
_cell.length_b   1.000
_cell.length_c   1.000
_cell.angle_alpha   90.00
_cell.angle_beta   90.00
_cell.angle_gamma   90.00
#
_symmetry.space_group_name_H-M   'P 1'
#
loop_
_entity.id
_entity.type
_entity.pdbx_description
1 polymer ?
#
loop_
_entity_poly.entity_id
_entity_poly.type
_entity_poly.pdbx_seq_one_letter_code
_entity_poly.pdbx_strand_id
1 'polypeptide(L)'
;MTSKSINVNGEVLTLRQIADRSRAALRSSTSDSGILLDPPIIVGQIVDDLIPKTILDSGTMTLRFKSSDIPDPDDADIWRLVLHKGGVETELDEQPFGLVATRPATLDIPVPTAGLVDDDTTKASTTYEFELVVIWGPNGNWDPLEFVPAEIDRFAPEHEKTGLRLKPEAAVLVNLPAGAVIDDDWLDNNTALELTINTGYEFHREDDRVEVYVGPNYGSGTPIHTQLLTSPGEVSIPKAALPQMDGQHYVWYVLFDVVGNESEPALPRPLIVRRRPRPQLIDCFIPKGQLPDVIDLEDLESDVFLEVPYTTNGQETDRIIPKISNANGNTVIPLTGQLLGEETPNKTLKFLVAINRLIALWGNSTAELPITAEYDFSRGTEALVPSNPTPSALDFTYRGPINPIFPGLENPNMTKVKVVAVGGSGTENHITADDRGKPADISTPMIEAPTTWVPIGDEIAKLWFNGVEVHSEQLAAGTVPLLTFEMLASVIDNAGTGKKIAYWTIEEDGGRNRMRSLPTEVQVDAVRINLPPPRVRLYGSGNFVSCASLIRNTWELPVTVDIDPTHMPANTVVTLKSVGTTDAAGLIPIDGTDYTGTYTITGSETGAIFVKNIEPYLSKIKPIQPPHSSGLPNGFIKIWYEVTIGGVLTPSAEFLNEVSLLNTSYNYCEGTPTK
;
A
#
# COMPACT_ATOMS: atom_id res chain seq x y z
N MET A 1 -0.51 12.81 -59.54
CA MET A 1 0.86 13.36 -59.40
C MET A 1 1.00 13.85 -57.98
N THR A 2 1.97 13.37 -57.20
CA THR A 2 2.18 13.79 -55.81
C THR A 2 3.13 14.98 -55.77
N SER A 3 2.63 16.12 -55.27
CA SER A 3 3.47 17.30 -54.99
C SER A 3 4.33 17.02 -53.76
N LYS A 4 5.65 16.88 -53.94
CA LYS A 4 6.58 16.77 -52.82
C LYS A 4 6.81 18.16 -52.22
N SER A 5 6.53 18.33 -50.93
CA SER A 5 6.91 19.54 -50.19
C SER A 5 8.43 19.54 -49.98
N ILE A 6 9.07 20.63 -50.38
CA ILE A 6 10.53 20.77 -50.41
C ILE A 6 10.93 21.90 -49.45
N ASN A 7 12.03 21.73 -48.72
CA ASN A 7 12.61 22.84 -47.94
C ASN A 7 13.37 23.84 -48.85
N VAL A 8 13.79 24.96 -48.27
CA VAL A 8 14.53 26.02 -48.99
C VAL A 8 15.90 25.58 -49.52
N ASN A 9 16.41 24.43 -49.09
CA ASN A 9 17.67 23.83 -49.53
C ASN A 9 17.50 22.75 -50.62
N GLY A 10 16.26 22.45 -51.03
CA GLY A 10 15.96 21.45 -52.06
C GLY A 10 15.70 20.02 -51.54
N GLU A 11 15.66 19.82 -50.22
CA GLU A 11 15.43 18.51 -49.61
C GLU A 11 13.93 18.23 -49.48
N VAL A 12 13.52 16.99 -49.81
CA VAL A 12 12.13 16.53 -49.66
C VAL A 12 11.83 16.32 -48.18
N LEU A 13 10.88 17.07 -47.63
CA LEU A 13 10.49 16.96 -46.23
C LEU A 13 9.75 15.64 -45.97
N THR A 14 10.06 14.99 -44.85
CA THR A 14 9.28 13.85 -44.34
C THR A 14 7.91 14.33 -43.83
N LEU A 15 6.92 13.42 -43.81
CA LEU A 15 5.58 13.74 -43.31
C LEU A 15 5.62 14.28 -41.86
N ARG A 16 6.50 13.73 -41.01
CA ARG A 16 6.76 14.21 -39.64
C ARG A 16 7.18 15.68 -39.63
N GLN A 17 8.21 16.05 -40.39
CA GLN A 17 8.69 17.45 -40.48
C GLN A 17 7.66 18.43 -41.08
N ILE A 18 6.69 17.94 -41.86
CA ILE A 18 5.56 18.74 -42.36
C ILE A 18 4.53 18.94 -41.23
N ALA A 19 4.19 17.89 -40.49
CA ALA A 19 3.30 17.96 -39.33
C ALA A 19 3.86 18.86 -38.22
N ASP A 20 5.15 18.74 -37.89
CA ASP A 20 5.82 19.56 -36.87
C ASP A 20 5.76 21.06 -37.22
N ARG A 21 5.96 21.41 -38.50
CA ARG A 21 5.81 22.78 -38.99
C ARG A 21 4.36 23.27 -38.99
N SER A 22 3.39 22.38 -39.28
CA SER A 22 1.98 22.75 -39.21
C SER A 22 1.51 22.97 -37.77
N ARG A 23 2.00 22.17 -36.81
CA ARG A 23 1.77 22.36 -35.37
C ARG A 23 2.36 23.68 -34.89
N ALA A 24 3.59 24.01 -35.29
CA ALA A 24 4.23 25.28 -34.96
C ALA A 24 3.46 26.51 -35.52
N ALA A 25 2.88 26.40 -36.72
CA ALA A 25 2.09 27.48 -37.33
C ALA A 25 0.67 27.63 -36.76
N LEU A 26 0.13 26.60 -36.08
CA LEU A 26 -1.17 26.66 -35.40
C LEU A 26 -1.08 27.27 -33.99
N ARG A 27 0.08 27.20 -33.33
CA ARG A 27 0.32 27.74 -31.98
C ARG A 27 0.54 29.28 -31.95
N SER A 28 0.31 30.00 -33.05
CA SER A 28 0.56 31.45 -33.15
C SER A 28 -0.68 32.28 -33.53
N SER A 29 -1.89 31.84 -33.13
CA SER A 29 -3.12 32.58 -33.43
C SER A 29 -4.29 32.31 -32.47
N THR A 30 -4.25 32.92 -31.29
CA THR A 30 -5.43 33.19 -30.44
C THR A 30 -5.39 34.64 -29.92
N SER A 31 -6.52 35.13 -29.42
CA SER A 31 -6.84 36.54 -29.18
C SER A 31 -6.18 37.16 -27.95
N ASP A 32 -6.07 38.50 -27.93
CA ASP A 32 -5.75 39.30 -26.73
C ASP A 32 -6.63 38.92 -25.52
N SER A 33 -6.13 38.05 -24.66
CA SER A 33 -6.54 37.98 -23.26
C SER A 33 -5.78 39.06 -22.47
N GLY A 34 -6.29 39.47 -21.31
CA GLY A 34 -5.63 40.48 -20.46
C GLY A 34 -4.38 39.99 -19.73
N ILE A 35 -3.82 38.84 -20.12
CA ILE A 35 -2.76 38.10 -19.43
C ILE A 35 -1.42 38.44 -20.11
N LEU A 36 -0.39 38.75 -19.31
CA LEU A 36 0.90 39.25 -19.80
C LEU A 36 2.00 38.16 -19.90
N LEU A 37 1.63 36.88 -19.93
CA LEU A 37 2.53 35.75 -19.67
C LEU A 37 2.32 34.56 -20.63
N ASP A 38 3.42 33.96 -21.09
CA ASP A 38 3.46 32.76 -21.93
C ASP A 38 3.12 31.47 -21.14
N PRO A 39 2.36 30.51 -21.73
CA PRO A 39 2.07 29.23 -21.08
C PRO A 39 3.27 28.25 -21.07
N PRO A 40 3.26 27.23 -20.18
CA PRO A 40 4.34 26.24 -20.07
C PRO A 40 4.31 25.13 -21.14
N ILE A 41 5.26 24.18 -21.08
CA ILE A 41 5.37 23.02 -21.98
C ILE A 41 5.69 21.72 -21.23
N ILE A 42 5.30 20.55 -21.75
CA ILE A 42 5.63 19.24 -21.16
C ILE A 42 6.90 18.65 -21.80
N VAL A 43 7.78 18.09 -20.97
CA VAL A 43 9.04 17.46 -21.38
C VAL A 43 8.85 15.95 -21.60
N GLY A 44 9.30 15.44 -22.75
CA GLY A 44 9.23 14.01 -23.08
C GLY A 44 7.91 13.52 -23.67
N GLN A 45 6.92 14.43 -23.80
CA GLN A 45 5.68 14.23 -24.57
C GLN A 45 6.00 13.77 -26.01
N ILE A 46 5.25 12.78 -26.50
CA ILE A 46 5.48 12.16 -27.82
C ILE A 46 4.46 12.65 -28.85
N VAL A 47 4.06 11.80 -29.80
CA VAL A 47 3.10 12.15 -30.85
C VAL A 47 1.71 12.29 -30.24
N ASP A 48 0.92 13.21 -30.78
CA ASP A 48 -0.49 13.44 -30.41
C ASP A 48 -0.67 13.73 -28.91
N ASP A 49 0.29 14.48 -28.36
CA ASP A 49 0.36 14.99 -26.99
C ASP A 49 0.36 13.90 -25.88
N LEU A 50 0.56 12.62 -26.27
CA LEU A 50 0.67 11.44 -25.41
C LEU A 50 1.90 11.45 -24.50
N ILE A 51 1.76 10.87 -23.31
CA ILE A 51 2.84 10.64 -22.34
C ILE A 51 3.26 9.16 -22.34
N PRO A 52 4.53 8.81 -22.64
CA PRO A 52 4.99 7.42 -22.66
C PRO A 52 4.83 6.69 -21.33
N LYS A 53 4.57 5.37 -21.38
CA LYS A 53 4.48 4.53 -20.18
C LYS A 53 5.73 4.62 -19.31
N THR A 54 6.91 4.73 -19.90
CA THR A 54 8.17 4.88 -19.14
C THR A 54 8.26 6.17 -18.33
N ILE A 55 7.47 7.20 -18.66
CA ILE A 55 7.28 8.41 -17.84
C ILE A 55 6.12 8.21 -16.85
N LEU A 56 5.02 7.58 -17.28
CA LEU A 56 3.89 7.26 -16.39
C LEU A 56 4.25 6.31 -15.24
N ASP A 57 5.18 5.39 -15.48
CA ASP A 57 5.67 4.37 -14.53
C ASP A 57 6.93 4.83 -13.76
N SER A 58 7.64 5.88 -14.21
CA SER A 58 8.72 6.50 -13.40
C SER A 58 8.18 7.18 -12.13
N GLY A 59 6.86 7.46 -12.12
CA GLY A 59 6.16 8.22 -11.11
C GLY A 59 6.17 9.73 -11.34
N THR A 60 6.94 10.26 -12.31
CA THR A 60 7.11 11.72 -12.49
C THR A 60 7.30 12.15 -13.95
N MET A 61 6.46 13.08 -14.40
CA MET A 61 6.56 13.87 -15.62
C MET A 61 7.19 15.26 -15.31
N THR A 62 7.54 16.07 -16.30
CA THR A 62 8.05 17.44 -16.06
C THR A 62 7.36 18.47 -16.96
N LEU A 63 6.88 19.55 -16.34
CA LEU A 63 6.34 20.76 -16.98
C LEU A 63 7.38 21.89 -16.87
N ARG A 64 7.53 22.74 -17.90
CA ARG A 64 8.55 23.80 -17.96
C ARG A 64 7.93 25.16 -18.29
N PHE A 65 8.26 26.18 -17.48
CA PHE A 65 7.75 27.56 -17.58
C PHE A 65 8.90 28.59 -17.76
N LYS A 66 8.59 29.80 -18.23
CA LYS A 66 9.51 30.95 -18.34
C LYS A 66 9.32 31.93 -17.17
N SER A 67 10.06 31.72 -16.09
CA SER A 67 10.03 32.59 -14.90
C SER A 67 10.63 34.00 -15.10
N SER A 68 11.13 34.33 -16.30
CA SER A 68 11.63 35.65 -16.68
C SER A 68 10.55 36.69 -17.00
N ASP A 69 9.32 36.25 -17.30
CA ASP A 69 8.36 37.08 -18.05
C ASP A 69 7.32 37.76 -17.13
N ILE A 70 7.46 37.61 -15.81
CA ILE A 70 6.51 38.08 -14.77
C ILE A 70 6.58 39.63 -14.62
N PRO A 71 5.45 40.36 -14.71
CA PRO A 71 5.39 41.80 -14.43
C PRO A 71 5.58 42.13 -12.94
N ASP A 72 6.27 43.24 -12.64
CA ASP A 72 6.55 43.76 -11.28
C ASP A 72 6.86 42.67 -10.22
N PRO A 73 7.85 41.79 -10.47
CA PRO A 73 8.09 40.58 -9.68
C PRO A 73 8.62 40.88 -8.27
N ASP A 74 8.16 40.11 -7.29
CA ASP A 74 8.50 40.21 -5.87
C ASP A 74 9.30 38.99 -5.39
N ASP A 75 10.18 39.16 -4.39
CA ASP A 75 10.99 38.07 -3.83
C ASP A 75 10.14 36.95 -3.17
N ALA A 76 8.90 37.24 -2.80
CA ALA A 76 7.93 36.30 -2.26
C ALA A 76 6.89 35.79 -3.29
N ASP A 77 7.09 36.02 -4.59
CA ASP A 77 6.25 35.39 -5.63
C ASP A 77 6.26 33.87 -5.53
N ILE A 78 5.07 33.28 -5.69
CA ILE A 78 4.83 31.84 -5.67
C ILE A 78 4.23 31.43 -7.02
N TRP A 79 4.56 30.22 -7.48
CA TRP A 79 3.78 29.54 -8.51
C TRP A 79 2.99 28.40 -7.87
N ARG A 80 1.80 28.16 -8.42
CA ARG A 80 0.97 27.00 -8.15
C ARG A 80 0.68 26.30 -9.47
N LEU A 81 0.79 24.98 -9.49
CA LEU A 81 0.37 24.16 -10.63
C LEU A 81 -1.00 23.53 -10.33
N VAL A 82 -1.96 23.75 -11.22
CA VAL A 82 -3.31 23.19 -11.18
C VAL A 82 -3.49 22.23 -12.36
N LEU A 83 -4.13 21.10 -12.09
CA LEU A 83 -4.55 20.09 -13.04
C LEU A 83 -6.06 20.21 -13.27
N HIS A 84 -6.46 20.10 -14.53
CA HIS A 84 -7.84 20.13 -14.98
C HIS A 84 -8.16 18.83 -15.71
N LYS A 85 -9.31 18.23 -15.38
CA LYS A 85 -9.81 17.01 -16.01
C LYS A 85 -11.33 17.04 -16.10
N GLY A 86 -11.89 17.05 -17.30
CA GLY A 86 -13.35 17.00 -17.50
C GLY A 86 -14.13 18.13 -16.82
N GLY A 87 -13.49 19.29 -16.58
CA GLY A 87 -14.06 20.42 -15.83
C GLY A 87 -13.88 20.35 -14.30
N VAL A 88 -13.10 19.41 -13.78
CA VAL A 88 -12.69 19.33 -12.36
C VAL A 88 -11.26 19.85 -12.22
N GLU A 89 -11.06 20.79 -11.30
CA GLU A 89 -9.76 21.37 -10.95
C GLU A 89 -9.09 20.61 -9.79
N THR A 90 -7.75 20.53 -9.76
CA THR A 90 -6.98 19.88 -8.68
C THR A 90 -5.61 20.52 -8.54
N GLU A 91 -5.29 21.06 -7.37
CA GLU A 91 -3.96 21.62 -7.06
C GLU A 91 -2.90 20.50 -6.94
N LEU A 92 -1.76 20.64 -7.61
CA LEU A 92 -0.69 19.63 -7.63
C LEU A 92 0.53 19.99 -6.79
N ASP A 93 1.01 21.24 -6.91
CA ASP A 93 2.17 21.75 -6.17
C ASP A 93 2.10 23.29 -6.07
N GLU A 94 2.71 23.86 -5.03
CA GLU A 94 2.83 25.30 -4.79
C GLU A 94 4.20 25.60 -4.18
N GLN A 95 5.05 26.37 -4.87
CA GLN A 95 6.41 26.68 -4.42
C GLN A 95 6.79 28.15 -4.72
N PRO A 96 7.69 28.77 -3.93
CA PRO A 96 8.24 30.08 -4.25
C PRO A 96 9.08 30.04 -5.54
N PHE A 97 8.99 31.10 -6.36
CA PHE A 97 9.95 31.33 -7.45
C PHE A 97 11.35 31.71 -6.93
N GLY A 98 11.43 32.17 -5.69
CA GLY A 98 12.67 32.64 -5.04
C GLY A 98 13.12 34.02 -5.50
N LEU A 99 14.22 34.48 -4.90
CA LEU A 99 14.72 35.86 -5.03
C LEU A 99 14.86 36.28 -6.50
N VAL A 100 14.27 37.42 -6.86
CA VAL A 100 14.22 37.96 -8.23
C VAL A 100 15.63 38.10 -8.81
N ALA A 101 16.60 38.49 -7.98
CA ALA A 101 18.01 38.67 -8.38
C ALA A 101 18.74 37.36 -8.77
N THR A 102 18.18 36.19 -8.44
CA THR A 102 18.75 34.86 -8.75
C THR A 102 17.76 33.89 -9.37
N ARG A 103 16.53 34.34 -9.67
CA ARG A 103 15.45 33.55 -10.27
C ARG A 103 15.92 33.00 -11.63
N PRO A 104 15.79 31.69 -11.90
CA PRO A 104 16.22 31.13 -13.18
C PRO A 104 15.32 31.64 -14.32
N ALA A 105 15.84 31.69 -15.54
CA ALA A 105 15.06 32.10 -16.71
C ALA A 105 13.95 31.08 -17.08
N THR A 106 14.14 29.81 -16.72
CA THR A 106 13.14 28.75 -16.84
C THR A 106 13.03 27.94 -15.57
N LEU A 107 11.80 27.53 -15.24
CA LEU A 107 11.44 26.72 -14.10
C LEU A 107 10.97 25.34 -14.60
N ASP A 108 11.53 24.27 -14.03
CA ASP A 108 11.14 22.88 -14.31
C ASP A 108 10.36 22.33 -13.09
N ILE A 109 9.10 21.95 -13.31
CA ILE A 109 8.14 21.51 -12.29
C ILE A 109 7.91 20.00 -12.45
N PRO A 110 8.18 19.16 -11.44
CA PRO A 110 7.83 17.75 -11.48
C PRO A 110 6.32 17.55 -11.28
N VAL A 111 5.73 16.61 -12.03
CA VAL A 111 4.30 16.25 -11.96
C VAL A 111 4.17 14.77 -11.60
N PRO A 112 3.59 14.40 -10.44
CA PRO A 112 3.35 13.00 -10.08
C PRO A 112 2.35 12.33 -11.04
N THR A 113 2.77 11.27 -11.71
CA THR A 113 1.96 10.61 -12.75
C THR A 113 0.91 9.65 -12.19
N ALA A 114 1.02 9.23 -10.93
CA ALA A 114 0.18 8.19 -10.33
C ALA A 114 -1.31 8.56 -10.25
N GLY A 115 -1.64 9.85 -10.10
CA GLY A 115 -3.02 10.35 -10.11
C GLY A 115 -3.62 10.58 -11.50
N LEU A 116 -2.79 10.52 -12.55
CA LEU A 116 -3.21 10.66 -13.94
C LEU A 116 -3.75 9.29 -14.41
N VAL A 117 -5.02 9.01 -14.18
CA VAL A 117 -5.73 7.80 -14.62
C VAL A 117 -6.35 8.00 -16.01
N ASP A 118 -6.35 6.95 -16.81
CA ASP A 118 -7.14 6.90 -18.04
C ASP A 118 -8.57 6.40 -17.68
N ASP A 119 -9.61 7.07 -18.18
CA ASP A 119 -11.03 6.74 -17.96
C ASP A 119 -11.99 7.32 -19.03
N ASP A 120 -11.53 8.13 -19.99
CA ASP A 120 -12.33 8.59 -21.14
C ASP A 120 -12.59 7.44 -22.11
N THR A 121 -13.74 6.78 -21.94
CA THR A 121 -14.21 5.67 -22.78
C THR A 121 -14.59 6.08 -24.21
N THR A 122 -14.42 7.35 -24.60
CA THR A 122 -14.73 7.85 -25.96
C THR A 122 -13.49 8.05 -26.84
N LYS A 123 -12.29 7.86 -26.27
CA LYS A 123 -10.99 8.07 -26.93
C LYS A 123 -9.99 6.98 -26.55
N ALA A 124 -8.93 6.84 -27.36
CA ALA A 124 -7.78 5.98 -27.03
C ALA A 124 -7.04 6.42 -25.75
N SER A 125 -7.08 7.70 -25.39
CA SER A 125 -6.41 8.29 -24.23
C SER A 125 -7.31 9.28 -23.49
N THR A 126 -6.97 9.61 -22.25
CA THR A 126 -7.65 10.62 -21.45
C THR A 126 -6.92 11.95 -21.46
N THR A 127 -7.63 13.00 -21.86
CA THR A 127 -7.14 14.38 -21.85
C THR A 127 -7.05 14.93 -20.42
N TYR A 128 -5.88 15.44 -20.08
CA TYR A 128 -5.63 16.27 -18.90
C TYR A 128 -5.09 17.63 -19.35
N GLU A 129 -5.40 18.69 -18.62
CA GLU A 129 -4.96 20.06 -18.91
C GLU A 129 -4.24 20.66 -17.69
N PHE A 130 -3.12 21.34 -17.90
CA PHE A 130 -2.29 21.92 -16.84
C PHE A 130 -2.33 23.45 -16.90
N GLU A 131 -2.72 24.08 -15.80
CA GLU A 131 -2.80 25.54 -15.59
C GLU A 131 -1.72 25.94 -14.59
N LEU A 132 -0.80 26.84 -14.99
CA LEU A 132 0.09 27.48 -14.03
C LEU A 132 -0.57 28.76 -13.52
N VAL A 133 -0.53 28.98 -12.20
CA VAL A 133 -1.06 30.17 -11.54
C VAL A 133 0.07 30.89 -10.83
N VAL A 134 0.27 32.17 -11.12
CA VAL A 134 1.18 33.04 -10.38
C VAL A 134 0.45 33.62 -9.17
N ILE A 135 1.11 33.64 -8.02
CA ILE A 135 0.57 34.13 -6.75
C ILE A 135 1.49 35.24 -6.25
N TRP A 136 0.95 36.45 -6.14
CA TRP A 136 1.75 37.64 -5.87
C TRP A 136 2.15 37.75 -4.39
N GLY A 137 3.45 37.83 -4.10
CA GLY A 137 3.99 37.82 -2.73
C GLY A 137 3.36 38.81 -1.73
N PRO A 138 3.08 40.08 -2.11
CA PRO A 138 2.57 41.09 -1.17
C PRO A 138 1.20 40.81 -0.54
N ASN A 139 0.26 40.19 -1.28
CA ASN A 139 -1.12 39.97 -0.80
C ASN A 139 -1.71 38.56 -1.12
N GLY A 140 -0.97 37.71 -1.83
CA GLY A 140 -1.37 36.33 -2.14
C GLY A 140 -2.47 36.21 -3.19
N ASN A 141 -2.79 37.27 -3.95
CA ASN A 141 -3.82 37.22 -4.98
C ASN A 141 -3.27 36.59 -6.29
N TRP A 142 -4.14 35.91 -7.04
CA TRP A 142 -3.77 34.94 -8.09
C TRP A 142 -3.89 35.53 -9.51
N ASP A 143 -3.04 35.06 -10.44
CA ASP A 143 -3.08 35.34 -11.88
C ASP A 143 -2.85 34.03 -12.69
N PRO A 144 -3.89 33.41 -13.27
CA PRO A 144 -3.79 32.14 -14.01
C PRO A 144 -3.32 32.31 -15.47
N LEU A 145 -2.69 31.27 -16.03
CA LEU A 145 -2.21 31.19 -17.41
C LEU A 145 -3.03 30.22 -18.27
N GLU A 146 -2.77 30.16 -19.58
CA GLU A 146 -3.44 29.24 -20.50
C GLU A 146 -3.10 27.75 -20.23
N PHE A 147 -4.06 26.87 -20.55
CA PHE A 147 -3.98 25.43 -20.35
C PHE A 147 -3.00 24.71 -21.30
N VAL A 148 -2.32 23.69 -20.78
CA VAL A 148 -1.38 22.84 -21.52
C VAL A 148 -1.85 21.37 -21.49
N PRO A 149 -2.16 20.74 -22.63
CA PRO A 149 -2.72 19.39 -22.66
C PRO A 149 -1.67 18.28 -22.51
N ALA A 150 -2.09 17.18 -21.89
CA ALA A 150 -1.42 15.89 -21.87
C ALA A 150 -2.44 14.78 -22.14
N GLU A 151 -2.14 13.87 -23.06
CA GLU A 151 -2.95 12.68 -23.30
C GLU A 151 -2.37 11.49 -22.53
N ILE A 152 -3.21 10.87 -21.70
CA ILE A 152 -2.81 9.81 -20.76
C ILE A 152 -3.48 8.51 -21.18
N ASP A 153 -2.66 7.58 -21.66
CA ASP A 153 -3.06 6.21 -22.01
C ASP A 153 -2.51 5.24 -20.96
N ARG A 154 -3.38 4.41 -20.39
CA ARG A 154 -3.03 3.31 -19.47
C ARG A 154 -3.65 1.97 -19.85
N PHE A 155 -4.38 1.89 -20.96
CA PHE A 155 -5.13 0.69 -21.34
C PHE A 155 -4.42 -0.06 -22.47
N ALA A 156 -3.77 -1.14 -22.07
CA ALA A 156 -3.14 -2.06 -23.00
C ALA A 156 -4.12 -2.65 -24.03
N PRO A 157 -3.61 -3.21 -25.14
CA PRO A 157 -4.42 -4.01 -26.06
C PRO A 157 -5.25 -5.08 -25.35
N GLU A 158 -6.48 -5.28 -25.83
CA GLU A 158 -7.49 -6.15 -25.23
C GLU A 158 -7.92 -5.75 -23.79
N HIS A 159 -7.70 -4.50 -23.36
CA HIS A 159 -8.24 -3.97 -22.10
C HIS A 159 -9.25 -2.85 -22.36
N GLU A 160 -10.55 -3.15 -22.24
CA GLU A 160 -11.58 -2.12 -22.34
C GLU A 160 -11.47 -1.11 -21.20
N LYS A 161 -11.72 0.17 -21.50
CA LYS A 161 -11.79 1.26 -20.50
C LYS A 161 -12.93 1.10 -19.49
N THR A 162 -13.84 0.15 -19.73
CA THR A 162 -14.86 -0.31 -18.78
C THR A 162 -14.27 -1.06 -17.58
N GLY A 163 -12.98 -1.40 -17.60
CA GLY A 163 -12.33 -2.31 -16.67
C GLY A 163 -12.47 -3.80 -17.05
N LEU A 164 -13.13 -4.10 -18.18
CA LEU A 164 -13.14 -5.44 -18.75
C LEU A 164 -11.81 -5.70 -19.47
N ARG A 165 -10.85 -6.27 -18.74
CA ARG A 165 -9.65 -6.85 -19.36
C ARG A 165 -10.04 -8.13 -20.10
N LEU A 166 -10.25 -8.01 -21.40
CA LEU A 166 -10.39 -9.14 -22.32
C LEU A 166 -9.04 -9.88 -22.39
N LYS A 167 -9.10 -11.08 -22.97
CA LYS A 167 -7.95 -11.97 -23.07
C LYS A 167 -7.72 -12.29 -24.55
N PRO A 168 -6.55 -11.94 -25.13
CA PRO A 168 -6.33 -12.09 -26.56
C PRO A 168 -6.57 -13.53 -27.02
N GLU A 169 -7.12 -13.72 -28.22
CA GLU A 169 -7.44 -15.04 -28.76
C GLU A 169 -6.19 -15.92 -28.96
N ALA A 170 -6.36 -17.25 -28.91
CA ALA A 170 -5.24 -18.18 -29.05
C ALA A 170 -4.62 -18.08 -30.46
N ALA A 171 -3.30 -17.92 -30.52
CA ALA A 171 -2.59 -17.81 -31.80
C ALA A 171 -2.85 -19.04 -32.70
N VAL A 172 -3.14 -18.77 -33.98
CA VAL A 172 -3.41 -19.80 -34.98
C VAL A 172 -2.08 -20.36 -35.48
N LEU A 173 -1.80 -21.63 -35.18
CA LEU A 173 -0.61 -22.32 -35.74
C LEU A 173 -0.80 -22.55 -37.24
N VAL A 174 0.10 -22.04 -38.06
CA VAL A 174 0.00 -22.11 -39.53
C VAL A 174 0.70 -23.36 -40.09
N ASN A 175 1.89 -23.72 -39.58
CA ASN A 175 2.68 -24.87 -40.07
C ASN A 175 2.79 -26.07 -39.11
N LEU A 176 2.10 -26.06 -37.96
CA LEU A 176 2.00 -27.19 -37.04
C LEU A 176 0.55 -27.69 -36.94
N PRO A 177 0.19 -28.80 -37.62
CA PRO A 177 -1.18 -29.34 -37.62
C PRO A 177 -1.67 -29.74 -36.23
N ALA A 178 -3.00 -29.69 -36.03
CA ALA A 178 -3.61 -30.08 -34.75
C ALA A 178 -3.31 -31.56 -34.41
N GLY A 179 -2.69 -31.78 -33.25
CA GLY A 179 -2.29 -33.12 -32.78
C GLY A 179 -0.92 -33.60 -33.28
N ALA A 180 -0.17 -32.79 -34.02
CA ALA A 180 1.23 -33.06 -34.35
C ALA A 180 2.15 -32.89 -33.13
N VAL A 181 3.33 -33.51 -33.19
CA VAL A 181 4.37 -33.50 -32.15
C VAL A 181 5.58 -32.72 -32.68
N ILE A 182 6.27 -31.99 -31.80
CA ILE A 182 7.60 -31.43 -32.07
C ILE A 182 8.63 -32.48 -31.63
N ASP A 183 8.84 -33.45 -32.51
CA ASP A 183 9.93 -34.42 -32.46
C ASP A 183 11.06 -34.01 -33.42
N ASP A 184 12.11 -34.83 -33.48
CA ASP A 184 13.29 -34.54 -34.29
C ASP A 184 12.95 -34.51 -35.80
N ASP A 185 11.97 -35.31 -36.26
CA ASP A 185 11.48 -35.31 -37.66
C ASP A 185 10.78 -33.99 -38.02
N TRP A 186 9.92 -33.43 -37.15
CA TRP A 186 9.32 -32.11 -37.39
C TRP A 186 10.38 -30.99 -37.40
N LEU A 187 11.33 -31.07 -36.47
CA LEU A 187 12.41 -30.09 -36.32
C LEU A 187 13.34 -30.05 -37.53
N ASP A 188 13.60 -31.17 -38.22
CA ASP A 188 14.42 -31.19 -39.44
C ASP A 188 13.70 -30.61 -40.67
N ASN A 189 12.36 -30.71 -40.74
CA ASN A 189 11.58 -30.28 -41.91
C ASN A 189 11.10 -28.81 -41.87
N ASN A 190 11.24 -28.12 -40.74
CA ASN A 190 10.81 -26.71 -40.57
C ASN A 190 11.98 -25.79 -40.18
N THR A 191 11.88 -24.50 -40.53
CA THR A 191 12.83 -23.45 -40.10
C THR A 191 12.30 -22.60 -38.95
N ALA A 192 10.98 -22.53 -38.81
CA ALA A 192 10.26 -21.69 -37.86
C ALA A 192 8.91 -22.33 -37.47
N LEU A 193 8.28 -21.79 -36.42
CA LEU A 193 6.86 -22.00 -36.09
C LEU A 193 6.10 -20.72 -36.48
N GLU A 194 5.16 -20.86 -37.41
CA GLU A 194 4.42 -19.75 -38.02
C GLU A 194 3.05 -19.57 -37.36
N LEU A 195 2.68 -18.32 -37.08
CA LEU A 195 1.49 -17.93 -36.33
C LEU A 195 0.68 -16.81 -37.01
N THR A 196 -0.62 -16.74 -36.66
CA THR A 196 -1.46 -15.55 -36.88
C THR A 196 -2.19 -15.14 -35.60
N ILE A 197 -2.31 -13.82 -35.39
CA ILE A 197 -2.84 -13.16 -34.19
C ILE A 197 -3.99 -12.22 -34.58
N ASN A 198 -4.97 -12.05 -33.70
CA ASN A 198 -6.09 -11.14 -33.92
C ASN A 198 -5.67 -9.68 -33.66
N THR A 199 -6.00 -8.78 -34.60
CA THR A 199 -5.69 -7.33 -34.53
C THR A 199 -6.97 -6.48 -34.44
N GLY A 200 -8.09 -7.07 -34.02
CA GLY A 200 -9.42 -6.44 -34.01
C GLY A 200 -9.83 -5.77 -32.70
N TYR A 201 -8.91 -5.57 -31.76
CA TYR A 201 -9.18 -4.96 -30.45
C TYR A 201 -9.41 -3.43 -30.55
N GLU A 202 -10.04 -2.87 -29.52
CA GLU A 202 -10.33 -1.44 -29.46
C GLU A 202 -9.04 -0.61 -29.49
N PHE A 203 -9.04 0.49 -30.25
CA PHE A 203 -7.91 1.41 -30.44
C PHE A 203 -6.60 0.82 -31.01
N HIS A 204 -6.58 -0.40 -31.58
CA HIS A 204 -5.42 -0.99 -32.28
C HIS A 204 -4.67 0.00 -33.20
N ARG A 205 -3.33 -0.01 -33.15
CA ARG A 205 -2.45 0.81 -34.00
C ARG A 205 -1.40 -0.02 -34.72
N GLU A 206 -0.99 0.41 -35.91
CA GLU A 206 0.08 -0.25 -36.70
C GLU A 206 1.49 -0.09 -36.09
N ASP A 207 1.65 0.73 -35.04
CA ASP A 207 2.89 0.88 -34.26
C ASP A 207 2.90 0.07 -32.94
N ASP A 208 1.89 -0.78 -32.69
CA ASP A 208 1.85 -1.74 -31.58
C ASP A 208 2.89 -2.88 -31.74
N ARG A 209 3.29 -3.53 -30.64
CA ARG A 209 4.29 -4.62 -30.57
C ARG A 209 3.68 -5.91 -30.03
N VAL A 210 4.22 -7.06 -30.45
CA VAL A 210 3.91 -8.40 -29.93
C VAL A 210 5.16 -9.14 -29.47
N GLU A 211 5.04 -9.86 -28.36
CA GLU A 211 6.03 -10.79 -27.82
C GLU A 211 5.42 -12.19 -27.66
N VAL A 212 6.15 -13.23 -28.05
CA VAL A 212 5.64 -14.61 -28.09
C VAL A 212 6.46 -15.54 -27.22
N TYR A 213 5.78 -16.45 -26.53
CA TYR A 213 6.30 -17.29 -25.47
C TYR A 213 5.92 -18.75 -25.70
N VAL A 214 6.78 -19.68 -25.29
CA VAL A 214 6.48 -21.12 -25.27
C VAL A 214 7.04 -21.76 -24.00
N GLY A 215 6.23 -22.54 -23.28
CA GLY A 215 6.64 -23.21 -22.05
C GLY A 215 5.70 -24.32 -21.60
N PRO A 216 6.12 -25.20 -20.67
CA PRO A 216 5.25 -26.25 -20.12
C PRO A 216 4.10 -25.67 -19.30
N ASN A 217 4.35 -24.53 -18.64
CA ASN A 217 3.35 -23.74 -17.94
C ASN A 217 2.99 -22.52 -18.79
N TYR A 218 1.69 -22.35 -19.03
CA TYR A 218 1.14 -21.21 -19.74
C TYR A 218 1.21 -19.93 -18.89
N GLY A 219 1.52 -18.80 -19.53
CA GLY A 219 1.52 -17.47 -18.90
C GLY A 219 2.79 -17.12 -18.12
N SER A 220 3.80 -17.99 -18.12
CA SER A 220 5.07 -17.79 -17.40
C SER A 220 6.29 -18.16 -18.27
N GLY A 221 7.20 -17.21 -18.49
CA GLY A 221 8.46 -17.46 -19.20
C GLY A 221 9.12 -16.16 -19.68
N THR A 222 10.23 -16.28 -20.41
CA THR A 222 10.81 -15.20 -21.21
C THR A 222 10.27 -15.27 -22.64
N PRO A 223 10.11 -14.14 -23.34
CA PRO A 223 9.72 -14.16 -24.75
C PRO A 223 10.80 -14.84 -25.58
N ILE A 224 10.37 -15.65 -26.56
CA ILE A 224 11.22 -16.34 -27.52
C ILE A 224 11.25 -15.67 -28.90
N HIS A 225 10.35 -14.69 -29.14
CA HIS A 225 10.30 -13.86 -30.34
C HIS A 225 9.58 -12.52 -30.06
N THR A 226 9.92 -11.46 -30.80
CA THR A 226 9.38 -10.10 -30.66
C THR A 226 9.33 -9.38 -32.01
N GLN A 227 8.23 -8.69 -32.32
CA GLN A 227 8.07 -7.87 -33.54
C GLN A 227 6.96 -6.82 -33.41
N LEU A 228 6.82 -5.92 -34.39
CA LEU A 228 5.63 -5.07 -34.52
C LEU A 228 4.41 -5.89 -34.99
N LEU A 229 3.21 -5.45 -34.61
CA LEU A 229 1.93 -6.08 -34.95
C LEU A 229 1.25 -5.33 -36.10
N THR A 230 1.79 -5.42 -37.31
CA THR A 230 1.10 -4.91 -38.51
C THR A 230 -0.09 -5.80 -38.85
N SER A 231 -1.25 -5.23 -39.16
CA SER A 231 -2.37 -5.98 -39.75
C SER A 231 -1.90 -6.67 -41.06
N PRO A 232 -2.09 -7.99 -41.23
CA PRO A 232 -3.10 -8.85 -40.61
C PRO A 232 -2.61 -9.74 -39.44
N GLY A 233 -1.53 -9.39 -38.73
CA GLY A 233 -1.11 -10.09 -37.50
C GLY A 233 -0.26 -11.37 -37.70
N GLU A 234 0.57 -11.42 -38.74
CA GLU A 234 1.46 -12.56 -39.05
C GLU A 234 2.75 -12.54 -38.20
N VAL A 235 3.14 -13.68 -37.63
CA VAL A 235 4.31 -13.80 -36.72
C VAL A 235 5.09 -15.12 -36.95
N SER A 236 6.43 -15.03 -37.07
CA SER A 236 7.32 -16.19 -37.36
C SER A 236 8.37 -16.40 -36.26
N ILE A 237 8.39 -17.57 -35.61
CA ILE A 237 9.30 -17.91 -34.50
C ILE A 237 10.42 -18.84 -34.98
N PRO A 238 11.72 -18.49 -34.86
CA PRO A 238 12.82 -19.37 -35.26
C PRO A 238 12.86 -20.71 -34.50
N LYS A 239 13.06 -21.85 -35.20
CA LYS A 239 13.02 -23.20 -34.58
C LYS A 239 14.00 -23.42 -33.42
N ALA A 240 15.10 -22.67 -33.41
CA ALA A 240 16.14 -22.75 -32.39
C ALA A 240 15.68 -22.27 -31.00
N ALA A 241 14.53 -21.58 -30.91
CA ALA A 241 13.98 -21.05 -29.67
C ALA A 241 12.85 -21.94 -29.08
N LEU A 242 12.63 -23.14 -29.63
CA LEU A 242 11.58 -24.07 -29.19
C LEU A 242 12.05 -24.99 -28.03
N PRO A 243 11.14 -25.53 -27.20
CA PRO A 243 11.50 -26.33 -26.03
C PRO A 243 12.25 -27.64 -26.35
N GLN A 244 13.15 -28.04 -25.45
CA GLN A 244 13.91 -29.30 -25.54
C GLN A 244 13.47 -30.38 -24.54
N MET A 245 12.66 -30.02 -23.54
CA MET A 245 12.14 -30.96 -22.53
C MET A 245 10.95 -31.76 -23.06
N ASP A 246 10.62 -32.85 -22.37
CA ASP A 246 9.53 -33.76 -22.75
C ASP A 246 8.17 -33.29 -22.20
N GLY A 247 7.09 -33.75 -22.82
CA GLY A 247 5.73 -33.54 -22.33
C GLY A 247 4.94 -32.57 -23.19
N GLN A 248 4.00 -31.87 -22.57
CA GLN A 248 3.13 -30.88 -23.23
C GLN A 248 3.63 -29.47 -22.92
N HIS A 249 3.66 -28.61 -23.94
CA HIS A 249 3.91 -27.18 -23.80
C HIS A 249 2.75 -26.38 -24.39
N TYR A 250 2.73 -25.08 -24.12
CA TYR A 250 1.76 -24.12 -24.67
C TYR A 250 2.50 -22.97 -25.35
N VAL A 251 1.97 -22.50 -26.47
CA VAL A 251 2.30 -21.21 -27.09
C VAL A 251 1.30 -20.16 -26.61
N TRP A 252 1.77 -18.96 -26.33
CA TRP A 252 0.95 -17.75 -26.14
C TRP A 252 1.74 -16.50 -26.52
N TYR A 253 1.06 -15.35 -26.57
CA TYR A 253 1.69 -14.06 -26.84
C TYR A 253 1.18 -12.99 -25.87
N VAL A 254 1.84 -11.83 -25.89
CA VAL A 254 1.51 -10.62 -25.16
C VAL A 254 1.63 -9.44 -26.14
N LEU A 255 0.73 -8.48 -26.06
CA LEU A 255 0.68 -7.29 -26.90
C LEU A 255 1.08 -6.04 -26.10
N PHE A 256 1.66 -5.07 -26.77
CA PHE A 256 2.04 -3.77 -26.22
C PHE A 256 1.60 -2.64 -27.15
N ASP A 257 1.00 -1.58 -26.60
CA ASP A 257 0.65 -0.37 -27.36
C ASP A 257 1.87 0.57 -27.61
N VAL A 258 1.61 1.69 -28.29
CA VAL A 258 2.59 2.74 -28.61
C VAL A 258 3.21 3.44 -27.39
N VAL A 259 2.50 3.57 -26.26
CA VAL A 259 3.06 4.18 -25.04
C VAL A 259 3.82 3.16 -24.21
N GLY A 260 3.40 1.88 -24.27
CA GLY A 260 4.05 0.68 -23.78
C GLY A 260 3.19 -0.23 -22.88
N ASN A 261 1.87 -0.07 -22.74
CA ASN A 261 1.09 -0.91 -21.79
C ASN A 261 0.89 -2.34 -22.31
N GLU A 262 0.87 -3.30 -21.38
CA GLU A 262 0.97 -4.74 -21.64
C GLU A 262 -0.39 -5.47 -21.50
N SER A 263 -0.77 -6.27 -22.49
CA SER A 263 -2.04 -7.01 -22.50
C SER A 263 -2.11 -8.13 -21.45
N GLU A 264 -3.26 -8.77 -21.31
CA GLU A 264 -3.26 -10.14 -20.77
C GLU A 264 -2.43 -11.06 -21.71
N PRO A 265 -1.76 -12.09 -21.19
CA PRO A 265 -1.28 -13.19 -22.02
C PRO A 265 -2.44 -13.83 -22.78
N ALA A 266 -2.28 -14.03 -24.08
CA ALA A 266 -3.29 -14.64 -24.96
C ALA A 266 -3.69 -16.05 -24.52
N LEU A 267 -4.82 -16.57 -25.00
CA LEU A 267 -5.25 -17.94 -24.70
C LEU A 267 -4.21 -18.99 -25.16
N PRO A 268 -3.93 -20.04 -24.35
CA PRO A 268 -2.88 -21.02 -24.65
C PRO A 268 -3.19 -21.94 -25.82
N ARG A 269 -2.15 -22.29 -26.59
CA ARG A 269 -2.22 -23.26 -27.69
C ARG A 269 -1.25 -24.43 -27.47
N PRO A 270 -1.72 -25.68 -27.25
CA PRO A 270 -0.85 -26.80 -26.84
C PRO A 270 -0.01 -27.45 -27.97
N LEU A 271 1.15 -28.02 -27.60
CA LEU A 271 2.09 -28.82 -28.42
C LEU A 271 2.81 -29.90 -27.56
N ILE A 272 3.54 -30.87 -28.16
CA ILE A 272 4.13 -32.05 -27.44
C ILE A 272 5.60 -32.36 -27.86
N VAL A 273 6.45 -32.91 -26.96
CA VAL A 273 7.91 -33.27 -27.12
C VAL A 273 8.32 -34.56 -26.30
N ARG A 274 9.46 -35.29 -26.52
CA ARG A 274 9.78 -36.64 -25.87
C ARG A 274 11.24 -37.25 -25.93
N ARG A 275 11.94 -37.65 -24.81
CA ARG A 275 13.38 -38.15 -24.69
C ARG A 275 13.96 -38.98 -23.44
N ARG A 276 13.46 -39.06 -22.16
CA ARG A 276 14.22 -39.46 -20.87
C ARG A 276 14.53 -40.97 -20.41
N PRO A 277 15.50 -41.27 -19.44
CA PRO A 277 15.95 -42.63 -18.89
C PRO A 277 15.70 -43.05 -17.35
N ARG A 278 16.60 -43.83 -16.63
CA ARG A 278 16.40 -44.69 -15.38
C ARG A 278 17.15 -44.29 -14.03
N PRO A 279 16.76 -44.77 -12.78
CA PRO A 279 17.08 -44.16 -11.45
C PRO A 279 17.91 -44.85 -10.33
N GLN A 280 18.17 -44.10 -9.24
CA GLN A 280 18.90 -44.40 -7.97
C GLN A 280 18.21 -43.81 -6.70
N LEU A 281 18.41 -44.41 -5.50
CA LEU A 281 17.78 -44.01 -4.21
C LEU A 281 18.64 -43.09 -3.31
N ILE A 282 18.01 -42.45 -2.29
CA ILE A 282 18.62 -41.52 -1.30
C ILE A 282 17.99 -41.74 0.09
N ASP A 283 18.77 -41.65 1.17
CA ASP A 283 18.30 -41.90 2.55
C ASP A 283 17.32 -40.84 3.09
N CYS A 284 16.42 -41.26 3.98
CA CYS A 284 15.40 -40.41 4.63
C CYS A 284 15.84 -39.85 5.97
N PHE A 285 15.19 -38.79 6.46
CA PHE A 285 15.51 -38.15 7.75
C PHE A 285 14.27 -37.47 8.37
N ILE A 286 14.28 -37.25 9.69
CA ILE A 286 13.24 -36.46 10.39
C ILE A 286 13.87 -35.12 10.77
N PRO A 287 13.50 -33.97 10.15
CA PRO A 287 14.20 -32.70 10.38
C PRO A 287 14.22 -32.25 11.84
N LYS A 288 13.11 -32.47 12.53
CA LYS A 288 12.88 -32.14 13.95
C LYS A 288 13.64 -33.04 14.94
N GLY A 289 14.00 -34.26 14.52
CA GLY A 289 14.67 -35.27 15.36
C GLY A 289 16.05 -35.64 14.84
N GLN A 290 16.78 -34.71 14.24
CA GLN A 290 18.11 -34.97 13.70
C GLN A 290 19.16 -34.90 14.82
N LEU A 291 19.63 -36.06 15.26
CA LEU A 291 20.60 -36.20 16.35
C LEU A 291 21.82 -35.26 16.17
N PRO A 292 22.24 -34.52 17.21
CA PRO A 292 21.89 -34.68 18.63
C PRO A 292 20.56 -34.08 19.10
N ASP A 293 19.77 -33.46 18.21
CA ASP A 293 18.43 -32.98 18.54
C ASP A 293 17.36 -34.09 18.41
N VAL A 294 16.31 -33.94 19.21
CA VAL A 294 15.30 -34.97 19.48
C VAL A 294 13.91 -34.32 19.43
N ILE A 295 12.90 -35.07 19.00
CA ILE A 295 11.54 -34.53 18.84
C ILE A 295 10.92 -34.30 20.22
N ASP A 296 10.62 -33.05 20.55
CA ASP A 296 10.11 -32.63 21.87
C ASP A 296 8.61 -32.24 21.83
N LEU A 297 8.09 -31.54 22.86
CA LEU A 297 6.69 -31.11 22.92
C LEU A 297 6.40 -29.81 22.16
N GLU A 298 7.38 -28.89 22.01
CA GLU A 298 7.22 -27.70 21.17
C GLU A 298 7.14 -28.13 19.69
N ASP A 299 7.89 -29.17 19.34
CA ASP A 299 7.77 -29.89 18.07
C ASP A 299 6.38 -30.50 17.80
N LEU A 300 5.50 -30.65 18.81
CA LEU A 300 4.13 -31.15 18.64
C LEU A 300 3.09 -30.02 18.46
N GLU A 301 3.44 -28.75 18.66
CA GLU A 301 2.56 -27.62 18.31
C GLU A 301 2.46 -27.40 16.79
N SER A 302 3.27 -28.12 16.00
CA SER A 302 3.26 -28.09 14.53
C SER A 302 3.53 -29.49 13.95
N ASP A 303 3.20 -29.72 12.67
CA ASP A 303 3.36 -31.05 12.06
C ASP A 303 4.81 -31.57 12.13
N VAL A 304 4.94 -32.88 12.37
CA VAL A 304 6.21 -33.62 12.35
C VAL A 304 6.26 -34.48 11.09
N PHE A 305 7.31 -34.35 10.28
CA PHE A 305 7.45 -35.07 9.01
C PHE A 305 8.67 -35.99 9.00
N LEU A 306 8.50 -37.20 8.48
CA LEU A 306 9.59 -37.95 7.89
C LEU A 306 9.77 -37.45 6.45
N GLU A 307 10.99 -37.11 6.10
CA GLU A 307 11.35 -36.50 4.82
C GLU A 307 12.22 -37.44 3.97
N VAL A 308 11.88 -37.56 2.69
CA VAL A 308 12.55 -38.44 1.72
C VAL A 308 12.94 -37.63 0.47
N PRO A 309 14.23 -37.37 0.23
CA PRO A 309 14.69 -36.66 -0.97
C PRO A 309 14.29 -37.38 -2.26
N TYR A 310 14.07 -36.62 -3.34
CA TYR A 310 13.66 -37.19 -4.63
C TYR A 310 14.76 -38.09 -5.22
N THR A 311 14.37 -39.32 -5.60
CA THR A 311 15.28 -40.33 -6.16
C THR A 311 15.76 -39.90 -7.54
N THR A 312 17.08 -39.86 -7.79
CA THR A 312 17.62 -39.33 -9.06
C THR A 312 17.12 -40.14 -10.25
N ASN A 313 16.59 -39.46 -11.28
CA ASN A 313 15.89 -40.02 -12.44
C ASN A 313 14.57 -40.78 -12.11
N GLY A 314 13.97 -40.55 -10.94
CA GLY A 314 12.73 -41.22 -10.51
C GLY A 314 11.54 -40.89 -11.43
N GLN A 315 10.59 -41.82 -11.55
CA GLN A 315 9.36 -41.63 -12.31
C GLN A 315 8.22 -41.18 -11.39
N GLU A 316 7.32 -40.38 -11.92
CA GLU A 316 6.18 -39.82 -11.18
C GLU A 316 5.27 -40.89 -10.54
N THR A 317 5.23 -42.08 -11.17
CA THR A 317 4.43 -43.24 -10.80
C THR A 317 5.15 -44.26 -9.91
N ASP A 318 6.44 -44.05 -9.62
CA ASP A 318 7.14 -44.80 -8.57
C ASP A 318 6.57 -44.39 -7.18
N ARG A 319 6.69 -45.28 -6.19
CA ARG A 319 6.09 -45.10 -4.85
C ARG A 319 7.11 -45.26 -3.73
N ILE A 320 6.97 -44.43 -2.70
CA ILE A 320 7.71 -44.48 -1.43
C ILE A 320 6.74 -44.92 -0.32
N ILE A 321 7.14 -45.90 0.49
CA ILE A 321 6.33 -46.48 1.59
C ILE A 321 7.13 -46.40 2.89
N PRO A 322 6.96 -45.36 3.74
CA PRO A 322 7.79 -45.17 4.92
C PRO A 322 7.26 -45.87 6.18
N LYS A 323 8.16 -46.06 7.14
CA LYS A 323 7.90 -46.67 8.46
C LYS A 323 8.88 -46.11 9.50
N ILE A 324 8.42 -46.05 10.75
CA ILE A 324 9.22 -45.62 11.92
C ILE A 324 9.09 -46.69 13.01
N SER A 325 10.17 -46.95 13.73
CA SER A 325 10.23 -47.96 14.80
C SER A 325 10.95 -47.43 16.03
N ASN A 326 10.66 -47.98 17.21
CA ASN A 326 11.44 -47.70 18.42
C ASN A 326 12.63 -48.66 18.58
N ALA A 327 13.66 -48.27 19.34
CA ALA A 327 14.93 -49.00 19.46
C ALA A 327 14.82 -50.48 19.87
N ASN A 328 13.71 -50.89 20.49
CA ASN A 328 13.45 -52.28 20.88
C ASN A 328 12.80 -53.13 19.78
N GLY A 329 12.46 -52.56 18.62
CA GLY A 329 11.73 -53.23 17.52
C GLY A 329 10.28 -53.62 17.84
N ASN A 330 9.82 -53.43 19.08
CA ASN A 330 8.52 -53.87 19.58
C ASN A 330 7.35 -53.00 19.10
N THR A 331 7.62 -51.86 18.45
CA THR A 331 6.59 -50.99 17.87
C THR A 331 7.07 -50.46 16.53
N VAL A 332 6.36 -50.82 15.46
CA VAL A 332 6.59 -50.33 14.10
C VAL A 332 5.32 -49.62 13.63
N ILE A 333 5.47 -48.35 13.26
CA ILE A 333 4.41 -47.51 12.71
C ILE A 333 4.63 -47.37 11.19
N PRO A 334 3.79 -47.99 10.34
CA PRO A 334 3.77 -47.68 8.91
C PRO A 334 3.12 -46.31 8.67
N LEU A 335 3.67 -45.55 7.73
CA LEU A 335 3.10 -44.28 7.25
C LEU A 335 2.41 -44.47 5.88
N THR A 336 1.55 -43.54 5.51
CA THR A 336 0.82 -43.60 4.23
C THR A 336 1.76 -43.34 3.06
N GLY A 337 2.15 -44.40 2.34
CA GLY A 337 3.06 -44.30 1.20
C GLY A 337 2.48 -43.51 0.01
N GLN A 338 3.31 -42.64 -0.59
CA GLN A 338 2.95 -41.66 -1.62
C GLN A 338 3.69 -41.95 -2.93
N LEU A 339 3.18 -41.42 -4.05
CA LEU A 339 3.90 -41.42 -5.33
C LEU A 339 5.00 -40.36 -5.33
N LEU A 340 6.06 -40.59 -6.11
CA LEU A 340 7.15 -39.62 -6.30
C LEU A 340 6.68 -38.33 -6.99
N GLY A 341 5.77 -38.41 -7.97
CA GLY A 341 5.25 -37.25 -8.72
C GLY A 341 6.33 -36.52 -9.54
N GLU A 342 5.97 -35.39 -10.16
CA GLU A 342 6.86 -34.59 -11.02
C GLU A 342 8.21 -34.23 -10.36
N GLU A 343 9.33 -34.37 -11.07
CA GLU A 343 10.67 -34.04 -10.57
C GLU A 343 10.87 -32.51 -10.53
N THR A 344 11.07 -31.94 -9.34
CA THR A 344 11.41 -30.50 -9.17
C THR A 344 12.71 -30.32 -8.39
N PRO A 345 13.43 -29.19 -8.57
CA PRO A 345 14.71 -28.96 -7.89
C PRO A 345 14.59 -29.03 -6.36
N ASN A 346 15.47 -29.80 -5.72
CA ASN A 346 15.49 -30.04 -4.27
C ASN A 346 14.18 -30.61 -3.71
N LYS A 347 13.39 -31.32 -4.52
CA LYS A 347 12.14 -31.95 -4.07
C LYS A 347 12.38 -32.99 -2.98
N THR A 348 11.55 -32.92 -1.95
CA THR A 348 11.54 -33.84 -0.81
C THR A 348 10.09 -34.20 -0.49
N LEU A 349 9.79 -35.50 -0.46
CA LEU A 349 8.47 -35.99 -0.06
C LEU A 349 8.33 -35.91 1.46
N LYS A 350 7.19 -35.42 1.95
CA LYS A 350 6.91 -35.29 3.39
C LYS A 350 5.81 -36.26 3.82
N PHE A 351 6.08 -37.01 4.88
CA PHE A 351 5.19 -38.01 5.43
C PHE A 351 4.83 -37.67 6.88
N LEU A 352 3.58 -37.25 7.11
CA LEU A 352 3.11 -36.80 8.41
C LEU A 352 3.18 -37.93 9.45
N VAL A 353 3.98 -37.70 10.49
CA VAL A 353 4.07 -38.53 11.69
C VAL A 353 3.11 -37.96 12.73
N ALA A 354 1.81 -38.26 12.56
CA ALA A 354 0.75 -37.69 13.40
C ALA A 354 1.03 -37.88 14.90
N ILE A 355 0.66 -36.90 15.73
CA ILE A 355 0.99 -36.85 17.17
C ILE A 355 0.64 -38.15 17.91
N ASN A 356 -0.51 -38.77 17.61
CA ASN A 356 -0.91 -40.04 18.22
C ASN A 356 0.02 -41.23 17.90
N ARG A 357 0.85 -41.15 16.85
CA ARG A 357 1.91 -42.11 16.52
C ARG A 357 3.18 -41.84 17.30
N LEU A 358 3.54 -40.58 17.50
CA LEU A 358 4.69 -40.18 18.32
C LEU A 358 4.45 -40.57 19.79
N ILE A 359 3.26 -40.28 20.32
CA ILE A 359 2.83 -40.71 21.65
C ILE A 359 2.76 -42.24 21.77
N ALA A 360 2.37 -42.96 20.71
CA ALA A 360 2.39 -44.43 20.69
C ALA A 360 3.80 -45.03 20.58
N LEU A 361 4.78 -44.31 20.03
CA LEU A 361 6.19 -44.69 20.03
C LEU A 361 6.82 -44.44 21.41
N TRP A 362 6.56 -43.28 22.01
CA TRP A 362 6.99 -42.89 23.36
C TRP A 362 6.43 -43.80 24.46
N GLY A 363 5.13 -44.12 24.40
CA GLY A 363 4.44 -44.98 25.35
C GLY A 363 4.56 -44.46 26.79
N ASN A 364 5.25 -45.23 27.63
CA ASN A 364 5.48 -44.92 29.05
C ASN A 364 6.95 -44.51 29.33
N SER A 365 7.68 -43.94 28.36
CA SER A 365 9.03 -43.47 28.61
C SER A 365 9.05 -42.30 29.62
N THR A 366 10.17 -42.17 30.33
CA THR A 366 10.43 -41.13 31.35
C THR A 366 11.78 -40.45 31.13
N ALA A 367 12.40 -40.68 29.97
CA ALA A 367 13.65 -40.14 29.47
C ALA A 367 13.70 -40.33 27.95
N GLU A 368 14.68 -39.71 27.27
CA GLU A 368 14.92 -39.81 25.83
C GLU A 368 14.74 -41.24 25.28
N LEU A 369 13.97 -41.38 24.20
CA LEU A 369 13.68 -42.65 23.54
C LEU A 369 14.20 -42.68 22.09
N PRO A 370 15.24 -43.47 21.78
CA PRO A 370 15.72 -43.61 20.41
C PRO A 370 14.73 -44.34 19.48
N ILE A 371 14.62 -43.85 18.26
CA ILE A 371 13.78 -44.35 17.17
C ILE A 371 14.57 -44.44 15.86
N THR A 372 14.05 -45.20 14.90
CA THR A 372 14.67 -45.40 13.58
C THR A 372 13.62 -45.28 12.48
N ALA A 373 13.92 -44.52 11.44
CA ALA A 373 13.08 -44.35 10.25
C ALA A 373 13.71 -45.00 9.01
N GLU A 374 12.88 -45.60 8.16
CA GLU A 374 13.28 -46.19 6.87
C GLU A 374 12.08 -46.18 5.90
N TYR A 375 12.31 -46.45 4.61
CA TYR A 375 11.24 -46.58 3.62
C TYR A 375 11.48 -47.71 2.63
N ASP A 376 10.41 -48.26 2.07
CA ASP A 376 10.45 -49.20 0.96
C ASP A 376 10.08 -48.48 -0.36
N PHE A 377 10.95 -48.56 -1.37
CA PHE A 377 10.71 -48.08 -2.74
C PHE A 377 9.97 -49.14 -3.56
N SER A 378 9.05 -48.70 -4.43
CA SER A 378 8.32 -49.58 -5.35
C SER A 378 8.17 -48.94 -6.75
N ARG A 379 8.48 -49.72 -7.79
CA ARG A 379 8.13 -49.42 -9.18
C ARG A 379 7.08 -50.41 -9.67
N GLY A 380 5.84 -49.96 -9.86
CA GLY A 380 4.77 -50.78 -10.46
C GLY A 380 4.56 -52.13 -9.74
N THR A 381 5.08 -53.22 -10.34
CA THR A 381 5.05 -54.58 -9.76
C THR A 381 6.46 -55.18 -9.53
N GLU A 382 7.51 -54.35 -9.52
CA GLU A 382 8.84 -54.75 -9.05
C GLU A 382 8.82 -55.02 -7.53
N ALA A 383 9.76 -55.85 -7.06
CA ALA A 383 9.90 -56.12 -5.63
C ALA A 383 10.26 -54.84 -4.85
N LEU A 384 9.79 -54.75 -3.60
CA LEU A 384 10.12 -53.63 -2.72
C LEU A 384 11.62 -53.58 -2.43
N VAL A 385 12.21 -52.39 -2.51
CA VAL A 385 13.62 -52.14 -2.21
C VAL A 385 13.72 -51.22 -0.99
N PRO A 386 14.21 -51.68 0.17
CA PRO A 386 14.35 -50.84 1.35
C PRO A 386 15.47 -49.80 1.19
N SER A 387 15.32 -48.65 1.85
CA SER A 387 16.38 -47.67 2.08
C SER A 387 17.39 -48.15 3.13
N ASN A 388 18.45 -47.37 3.40
CA ASN A 388 19.12 -47.52 4.69
C ASN A 388 18.21 -47.01 5.83
N PRO A 389 18.35 -47.51 7.07
CA PRO A 389 17.66 -46.95 8.23
C PRO A 389 18.43 -45.77 8.84
N THR A 390 17.70 -44.71 9.21
CA THR A 390 18.23 -43.47 9.80
C THR A 390 17.81 -43.32 11.27
N PRO A 391 18.73 -43.03 12.21
CA PRO A 391 18.44 -42.87 13.63
C PRO A 391 17.85 -41.48 13.97
N SER A 392 17.05 -41.43 15.03
CA SER A 392 16.42 -40.23 15.60
C SER A 392 16.01 -40.53 17.07
N ALA A 393 15.41 -39.59 17.80
CA ALA A 393 14.91 -39.81 19.17
C ALA A 393 13.71 -38.89 19.52
N LEU A 394 13.01 -39.22 20.61
CA LEU A 394 11.92 -38.44 21.21
C LEU A 394 12.30 -38.02 22.63
N ASP A 395 11.87 -36.84 23.10
CA ASP A 395 11.85 -36.50 24.54
C ASP A 395 10.65 -35.61 24.94
N PHE A 396 9.67 -36.23 25.60
CA PHE A 396 8.45 -35.57 26.07
C PHE A 396 8.43 -35.33 27.59
N THR A 397 9.60 -35.26 28.25
CA THR A 397 9.72 -34.92 29.67
C THR A 397 9.43 -33.44 29.92
N TYR A 398 8.70 -33.08 31.00
CA TYR A 398 8.34 -31.70 31.33
C TYR A 398 8.31 -31.44 32.84
N ARG A 399 8.21 -30.16 33.24
CA ARG A 399 8.15 -29.72 34.64
C ARG A 399 6.83 -29.02 34.98
N GLY A 400 6.54 -28.90 36.28
CA GLY A 400 5.27 -28.38 36.80
C GLY A 400 4.25 -29.46 37.19
N PRO A 401 2.99 -29.09 37.48
CA PRO A 401 1.93 -30.05 37.80
C PRO A 401 1.56 -30.91 36.59
N ILE A 402 1.07 -32.13 36.85
CA ILE A 402 0.61 -33.06 35.80
C ILE A 402 -0.38 -32.36 34.87
N ASN A 403 -0.09 -32.33 33.56
CA ASN A 403 -0.98 -31.71 32.58
C ASN A 403 -2.12 -32.66 32.16
N PRO A 404 -3.41 -32.33 32.41
CA PRO A 404 -4.54 -33.15 31.98
C PRO A 404 -4.76 -33.15 30.45
N ILE A 405 -4.12 -32.25 29.70
CA ILE A 405 -4.20 -32.17 28.23
C ILE A 405 -2.87 -32.45 27.52
N PHE A 406 -1.98 -33.22 28.18
CA PHE A 406 -0.76 -33.75 27.55
C PHE A 406 -1.08 -34.45 26.22
N PRO A 407 -0.35 -34.16 25.11
CA PRO A 407 0.96 -33.51 25.07
C PRO A 407 1.00 -31.98 24.86
N GLY A 408 -0.11 -31.24 25.05
CA GLY A 408 -0.09 -29.78 24.88
C GLY A 408 0.80 -29.06 25.90
N LEU A 409 1.35 -27.90 25.53
CA LEU A 409 2.17 -27.06 26.42
C LEU A 409 1.33 -26.19 27.38
N GLU A 410 0.08 -25.86 27.05
CA GLU A 410 -0.83 -25.22 28.02
C GLU A 410 -1.28 -26.22 29.09
N ASN A 411 -1.21 -25.81 30.36
CA ASN A 411 -1.53 -26.65 31.50
C ASN A 411 -2.65 -26.04 32.34
N PRO A 412 -3.89 -26.57 32.27
CA PRO A 412 -5.01 -26.09 33.09
C PRO A 412 -4.81 -26.15 34.60
N ASN A 413 -3.81 -26.88 35.10
CA ASN A 413 -3.47 -26.95 36.52
C ASN A 413 -2.48 -25.85 36.98
N MET A 414 -2.01 -24.97 36.08
CA MET A 414 -1.21 -23.78 36.40
C MET A 414 -2.12 -22.55 36.57
N THR A 415 -2.09 -21.92 37.75
CA THR A 415 -2.96 -20.79 38.09
C THR A 415 -2.64 -19.53 37.28
N LYS A 416 -3.67 -18.83 36.81
CA LYS A 416 -3.54 -17.59 36.04
C LYS A 416 -2.79 -16.48 36.81
N VAL A 417 -2.21 -15.56 36.06
CA VAL A 417 -1.70 -14.29 36.61
C VAL A 417 -2.82 -13.26 36.75
N LYS A 418 -2.65 -12.30 37.67
CA LYS A 418 -3.47 -11.09 37.82
C LYS A 418 -2.61 -9.83 37.72
N VAL A 419 -3.20 -8.70 37.33
CA VAL A 419 -2.52 -7.39 37.25
C VAL A 419 -3.26 -6.31 38.05
N VAL A 420 -2.57 -5.49 38.85
CA VAL A 420 -3.20 -4.44 39.71
C VAL A 420 -2.38 -3.14 39.74
N ALA A 421 -3.02 -1.99 39.54
CA ALA A 421 -2.34 -0.67 39.57
C ALA A 421 -1.84 -0.28 40.98
N VAL A 422 -0.54 -0.04 41.11
CA VAL A 422 0.14 0.37 42.36
C VAL A 422 -0.04 1.87 42.59
N GLY A 423 -0.58 2.24 43.76
CA GLY A 423 -1.04 3.62 44.03
C GLY A 423 -2.23 4.05 43.15
N GLY A 424 -2.89 3.09 42.49
CA GLY A 424 -4.02 3.31 41.61
C GLY A 424 -5.38 3.18 42.27
N SER A 425 -6.41 3.00 41.45
CA SER A 425 -7.76 2.55 41.85
C SER A 425 -7.75 1.20 42.58
N GLY A 426 -6.70 0.39 42.39
CA GLY A 426 -6.61 -0.98 42.91
C GLY A 426 -7.53 -1.98 42.19
N THR A 427 -8.10 -1.59 41.05
CA THR A 427 -9.02 -2.46 40.28
C THR A 427 -8.23 -3.60 39.64
N GLU A 428 -8.61 -4.86 39.91
CA GLU A 428 -7.93 -6.00 39.31
C GLU A 428 -8.19 -6.03 37.79
N ASN A 429 -7.10 -6.06 37.03
CA ASN A 429 -7.05 -6.11 35.57
C ASN A 429 -7.66 -4.87 34.86
N HIS A 430 -7.80 -3.71 35.52
CA HIS A 430 -8.23 -2.45 34.88
C HIS A 430 -7.46 -1.23 35.42
N ILE A 431 -6.79 -0.51 34.52
CA ILE A 431 -6.08 0.75 34.74
C ILE A 431 -7.00 1.92 34.38
N THR A 432 -7.62 2.57 35.36
CA THR A 432 -8.62 3.62 35.09
C THR A 432 -8.01 4.90 34.51
N ALA A 433 -8.84 5.87 34.10
CA ALA A 433 -8.39 7.19 33.65
C ALA A 433 -7.49 7.90 34.68
N ASP A 434 -7.78 7.72 35.97
CA ASP A 434 -7.01 8.27 37.09
C ASP A 434 -5.73 7.46 37.40
N ASP A 435 -5.50 6.32 36.72
CA ASP A 435 -4.34 5.43 36.90
C ASP A 435 -3.30 5.53 35.77
N ARG A 436 -3.57 6.31 34.74
CA ARG A 436 -2.62 6.55 33.64
C ARG A 436 -1.31 7.15 34.17
N GLY A 437 -0.18 6.54 33.82
CA GLY A 437 1.15 6.93 34.30
C GLY A 437 1.58 6.32 35.66
N LYS A 438 0.89 5.28 36.18
CA LYS A 438 1.27 4.55 37.41
C LYS A 438 1.80 3.13 37.11
N PRO A 439 2.67 2.54 37.96
CA PRO A 439 3.11 1.14 37.84
C PRO A 439 2.00 0.14 38.23
N ALA A 440 2.20 -1.15 37.97
CA ALA A 440 1.25 -2.22 38.32
C ALA A 440 1.93 -3.56 38.64
N ASP A 441 1.47 -4.25 39.69
CA ASP A 441 1.94 -5.60 40.05
C ASP A 441 1.37 -6.66 39.11
N ILE A 442 2.18 -7.65 38.73
CA ILE A 442 1.78 -8.91 38.10
C ILE A 442 2.14 -10.09 39.02
N SER A 443 1.21 -11.01 39.30
CA SER A 443 1.43 -12.11 40.26
C SER A 443 0.59 -13.37 40.04
N THR A 444 1.07 -14.53 40.52
CA THR A 444 0.36 -15.82 40.55
C THR A 444 0.83 -16.71 41.73
N PRO A 445 -0.05 -17.49 42.39
CA PRO A 445 0.35 -18.52 43.36
C PRO A 445 0.85 -19.82 42.69
N MET A 446 0.98 -19.84 41.36
CA MET A 446 1.43 -20.96 40.51
C MET A 446 0.47 -22.16 40.46
N ILE A 447 -0.03 -22.64 41.60
CA ILE A 447 -1.06 -23.70 41.69
C ILE A 447 -2.15 -23.33 42.70
N GLU A 448 -3.33 -23.92 42.56
CA GLU A 448 -4.44 -23.83 43.51
C GLU A 448 -4.95 -25.21 43.91
N ALA A 449 -5.47 -25.34 45.13
CA ALA A 449 -6.03 -26.60 45.62
C ALA A 449 -7.27 -27.00 44.78
N PRO A 450 -7.41 -28.28 44.39
CA PRO A 450 -6.74 -29.46 44.94
C PRO A 450 -5.46 -29.91 44.21
N THR A 451 -4.90 -29.12 43.28
CA THR A 451 -3.67 -29.48 42.56
C THR A 451 -2.50 -29.66 43.54
N THR A 452 -1.77 -30.77 43.39
CA THR A 452 -0.57 -31.07 44.18
C THR A 452 0.64 -31.18 43.27
N TRP A 453 1.60 -30.28 43.45
CA TRP A 453 2.93 -30.32 42.85
C TRP A 453 3.90 -29.60 43.80
N VAL A 454 5.18 -29.98 43.75
CA VAL A 454 6.29 -29.28 44.38
C VAL A 454 7.48 -29.31 43.41
N PRO A 455 8.31 -28.26 43.34
CA PRO A 455 9.51 -28.28 42.51
C PRO A 455 10.50 -29.36 42.97
N ILE A 456 11.28 -29.92 42.06
CA ILE A 456 12.38 -30.84 42.38
C ILE A 456 13.74 -30.12 42.51
N GLY A 457 13.81 -28.85 42.09
CA GLY A 457 14.95 -27.95 42.30
C GLY A 457 15.76 -27.61 41.04
N ASP A 458 15.28 -28.03 39.87
CA ASP A 458 15.86 -27.75 38.55
C ASP A 458 14.98 -26.85 37.68
N GLU A 459 13.86 -26.36 38.22
CA GLU A 459 12.87 -25.59 37.47
C GLU A 459 13.10 -24.06 37.45
N ILE A 460 12.84 -23.44 36.30
CA ILE A 460 12.75 -21.98 36.13
C ILE A 460 11.30 -21.58 35.85
N ALA A 461 10.80 -20.55 36.52
CA ALA A 461 9.49 -19.95 36.27
C ALA A 461 9.62 -18.51 35.73
N LYS A 462 8.72 -18.09 34.83
CA LYS A 462 8.79 -16.77 34.15
C LYS A 462 7.41 -16.11 34.00
N LEU A 463 7.35 -14.79 34.18
CA LEU A 463 6.14 -13.96 34.01
C LEU A 463 6.18 -13.21 32.68
N TRP A 464 5.03 -13.13 32.01
CA TRP A 464 4.88 -12.52 30.68
C TRP A 464 3.71 -11.52 30.64
N PHE A 465 3.97 -10.33 30.08
CA PHE A 465 2.95 -9.31 29.81
C PHE A 465 3.01 -8.85 28.35
N ASN A 466 1.87 -8.96 27.66
CA ASN A 466 1.66 -8.61 26.26
C ASN A 466 2.73 -9.13 25.28
N GLY A 467 3.24 -10.35 25.53
CA GLY A 467 4.28 -11.00 24.72
C GLY A 467 5.72 -10.74 25.14
N VAL A 468 5.96 -9.95 26.20
CA VAL A 468 7.29 -9.62 26.72
C VAL A 468 7.52 -10.34 28.05
N GLU A 469 8.69 -10.96 28.24
CA GLU A 469 9.12 -11.48 29.55
C GLU A 469 9.38 -10.29 30.48
N VAL A 470 8.71 -10.26 31.64
CA VAL A 470 8.87 -9.19 32.63
C VAL A 470 9.62 -9.65 33.88
N HIS A 471 9.68 -10.95 34.15
CA HIS A 471 10.39 -11.51 35.30
C HIS A 471 10.71 -13.00 35.13
N SER A 472 11.77 -13.49 35.77
CA SER A 472 12.14 -14.91 35.83
C SER A 472 12.86 -15.28 37.14
N GLU A 473 12.57 -16.47 37.68
CA GLU A 473 13.03 -16.96 38.99
C GLU A 473 13.32 -18.48 38.95
N GLN A 474 14.41 -18.93 39.62
CA GLN A 474 14.71 -20.36 39.84
C GLN A 474 13.96 -20.89 41.05
N LEU A 475 13.30 -22.04 40.93
CA LEU A 475 12.51 -22.63 42.00
C LEU A 475 13.34 -23.52 42.93
N ALA A 476 13.07 -23.41 44.24
CA ALA A 476 13.72 -24.25 45.26
C ALA A 476 12.94 -25.56 45.48
N ALA A 477 13.67 -26.67 45.55
CA ALA A 477 13.10 -28.00 45.77
C ALA A 477 12.14 -28.05 46.98
N GLY A 478 10.95 -28.61 46.78
CA GLY A 478 9.96 -28.85 47.82
C GLY A 478 9.10 -27.63 48.24
N THR A 479 9.29 -26.44 47.64
CA THR A 479 8.52 -25.22 48.00
C THR A 479 7.97 -24.53 46.77
N VAL A 480 6.66 -24.27 46.72
CA VAL A 480 6.02 -23.42 45.69
C VAL A 480 5.96 -21.98 46.20
N PRO A 481 6.62 -21.00 45.54
CA PRO A 481 6.56 -19.58 45.92
C PRO A 481 5.31 -18.86 45.38
N LEU A 482 5.10 -17.63 45.85
CA LEU A 482 4.23 -16.65 45.17
C LEU A 482 5.08 -15.90 44.14
N LEU A 483 4.93 -16.22 42.86
CA LEU A 483 5.65 -15.57 41.77
C LEU A 483 5.04 -14.18 41.52
N THR A 484 5.82 -13.10 41.70
CA THR A 484 5.30 -11.72 41.71
C THR A 484 6.34 -10.68 41.28
N PHE A 485 5.91 -9.63 40.57
CA PHE A 485 6.80 -8.56 40.07
C PHE A 485 6.06 -7.21 39.87
N GLU A 486 6.71 -6.08 40.16
CA GLU A 486 6.17 -4.73 39.91
C GLU A 486 6.56 -4.26 38.48
N MET A 487 5.58 -4.09 37.59
CA MET A 487 5.80 -3.56 36.24
C MET A 487 5.79 -2.03 36.24
N LEU A 488 6.80 -1.42 35.61
CA LEU A 488 6.88 0.02 35.42
C LEU A 488 5.71 0.55 34.56
N ALA A 489 5.26 1.77 34.84
CA ALA A 489 4.19 2.46 34.08
C ALA A 489 4.44 2.45 32.55
N SER A 490 5.71 2.59 32.14
CA SER A 490 6.12 2.53 30.73
C SER A 490 5.83 1.19 30.04
N VAL A 491 5.80 0.07 30.76
CA VAL A 491 5.41 -1.24 30.21
C VAL A 491 3.92 -1.26 29.87
N ILE A 492 3.11 -0.59 30.70
CA ILE A 492 1.66 -0.49 30.55
C ILE A 492 1.31 0.49 29.42
N ASP A 493 1.91 1.68 29.43
CA ASP A 493 1.65 2.70 28.41
C ASP A 493 2.20 2.30 27.03
N ASN A 494 3.33 1.59 26.95
CA ASN A 494 3.82 1.00 25.69
C ASN A 494 2.90 -0.12 25.15
N ALA A 495 2.16 -0.80 26.02
CA ALA A 495 1.16 -1.78 25.58
C ALA A 495 -0.11 -1.10 25.01
N GLY A 496 -0.33 0.18 25.31
CA GLY A 496 -1.41 1.01 24.78
C GLY A 496 -2.78 0.74 25.39
N THR A 497 -3.83 1.40 24.88
CA THR A 497 -5.20 1.26 25.40
C THR A 497 -5.90 -0.01 24.93
N GLY A 498 -7.02 -0.36 25.58
CA GLY A 498 -7.79 -1.59 25.31
C GLY A 498 -7.17 -2.84 25.96
N LYS A 499 -7.58 -4.02 25.47
CA LYS A 499 -7.20 -5.34 26.04
C LYS A 499 -5.72 -5.71 25.83
N LYS A 500 -5.06 -6.21 26.88
CA LYS A 500 -3.71 -6.84 26.87
C LYS A 500 -3.72 -8.23 27.49
N ILE A 501 -2.79 -9.11 27.10
CA ILE A 501 -2.71 -10.51 27.56
C ILE A 501 -1.56 -10.73 28.54
N ALA A 502 -1.77 -11.45 29.63
CA ALA A 502 -0.73 -11.83 30.61
C ALA A 502 -0.78 -13.33 30.96
N TYR A 503 0.37 -13.95 31.23
CA TYR A 503 0.51 -15.38 31.59
C TYR A 503 1.85 -15.69 32.30
N TRP A 504 2.08 -16.94 32.70
CA TRP A 504 3.38 -17.42 33.20
C TRP A 504 3.78 -18.79 32.61
N THR A 505 5.06 -19.14 32.71
CA THR A 505 5.63 -20.40 32.16
C THR A 505 6.58 -21.09 33.14
N ILE A 506 6.76 -22.41 32.99
CA ILE A 506 7.75 -23.22 33.74
C ILE A 506 8.50 -24.20 32.82
N GLU A 507 9.80 -24.35 33.05
CA GLU A 507 10.69 -25.26 32.30
C GLU A 507 11.78 -25.84 33.22
N GLU A 508 12.48 -26.89 32.76
CA GLU A 508 13.74 -27.38 33.35
C GLU A 508 14.90 -26.49 32.91
N ASP A 509 15.89 -26.24 33.78
CA ASP A 509 17.09 -25.45 33.46
C ASP A 509 17.91 -26.13 32.35
N GLY A 510 17.88 -25.55 31.15
CA GLY A 510 18.45 -26.14 29.94
C GLY A 510 17.63 -27.28 29.30
N GLY A 511 16.44 -27.59 29.84
CA GLY A 511 15.52 -28.57 29.27
C GLY A 511 14.76 -28.05 28.04
N ARG A 512 14.21 -28.96 27.24
CA ARG A 512 13.55 -28.64 25.95
C ARG A 512 12.11 -28.15 26.08
N ASN A 513 11.39 -28.58 27.12
CA ASN A 513 9.92 -28.45 27.18
C ASN A 513 9.45 -27.39 28.20
N ARG A 514 8.74 -26.36 27.72
CA ARG A 514 8.21 -25.23 28.52
C ARG A 514 6.68 -25.27 28.62
N MET A 515 6.15 -25.48 29.82
CA MET A 515 4.71 -25.46 30.09
C MET A 515 4.20 -24.01 30.33
N ARG A 516 2.96 -23.71 29.96
CA ARG A 516 2.34 -22.38 30.04
C ARG A 516 1.00 -22.38 30.81
N SER A 517 0.75 -21.32 31.57
CA SER A 517 -0.56 -21.06 32.20
C SER A 517 -1.60 -20.56 31.20
N LEU A 518 -2.89 -20.69 31.54
CA LEU A 518 -3.95 -20.01 30.80
C LEU A 518 -3.81 -18.47 30.89
N PRO A 519 -4.22 -17.71 29.85
CA PRO A 519 -4.04 -16.25 29.78
C PRO A 519 -5.10 -15.42 30.53
N THR A 520 -4.75 -14.18 30.89
CA THR A 520 -5.61 -13.15 31.52
C THR A 520 -5.68 -11.86 30.66
N GLU A 521 -6.80 -11.14 30.66
CA GLU A 521 -7.02 -9.87 29.92
C GLU A 521 -6.98 -8.61 30.83
N VAL A 522 -6.48 -7.46 30.36
CA VAL A 522 -6.32 -6.17 31.13
C VAL A 522 -6.71 -4.89 30.31
N GLN A 523 -7.27 -3.80 30.91
CA GLN A 523 -7.96 -2.63 30.24
C GLN A 523 -7.49 -1.18 30.67
N VAL A 524 -7.70 -0.07 29.88
CA VAL A 524 -7.09 1.33 30.05
C VAL A 524 -7.85 2.58 29.41
N ASP A 525 -7.88 3.84 30.00
CA ASP A 525 -8.77 5.04 29.64
C ASP A 525 -8.16 6.56 29.50
N ALA A 526 -8.94 7.72 29.47
CA ALA A 526 -8.56 9.14 28.96
C ALA A 526 -9.17 10.52 29.57
N VAL A 527 -9.01 11.78 28.96
CA VAL A 527 -9.14 13.21 29.58
C VAL A 527 -9.84 14.46 28.79
N ARG A 528 -9.53 15.82 29.02
CA ARG A 528 -10.38 17.11 28.79
C ARG A 528 -9.69 18.53 28.43
N ILE A 529 -10.41 19.66 28.04
CA ILE A 529 -9.92 21.03 27.47
C ILE A 529 -10.55 22.45 27.98
N ASN A 530 -10.46 23.63 27.25
CA ASN A 530 -10.92 25.09 27.48
C ASN A 530 -11.01 25.96 26.13
N LEU A 531 -11.65 27.17 26.04
CA LEU A 531 -12.02 27.87 24.74
C LEU A 531 -11.11 29.02 24.12
N PRO A 532 -10.97 29.12 22.76
CA PRO A 532 -10.21 30.17 22.00
C PRO A 532 -11.03 31.14 21.08
N PRO A 533 -10.43 32.20 20.47
CA PRO A 533 -11.04 33.02 19.39
C PRO A 533 -11.28 32.24 18.06
N PRO A 534 -12.11 32.77 17.13
CA PRO A 534 -12.19 32.24 15.77
C PRO A 534 -10.90 32.50 14.98
N ARG A 535 -10.67 31.67 13.96
CA ARG A 535 -9.50 31.73 13.07
C ARG A 535 -9.94 31.99 11.63
N VAL A 536 -9.29 32.94 10.96
CA VAL A 536 -9.44 33.24 9.53
C VAL A 536 -8.06 33.10 8.88
N ARG A 537 -8.01 32.63 7.63
CA ARG A 537 -6.75 32.49 6.88
C ARG A 537 -6.30 33.87 6.37
N LEU A 538 -5.16 34.36 6.85
CA LEU A 538 -4.54 35.62 6.42
C LEU A 538 -3.41 35.35 5.42
N TYR A 539 -3.12 36.31 4.56
CA TYR A 539 -2.22 36.16 3.42
C TYR A 539 -1.30 37.37 3.18
N GLY A 540 -0.17 37.11 2.53
CA GLY A 540 0.83 38.12 2.17
C GLY A 540 1.62 38.67 3.36
N SER A 541 2.64 39.46 3.07
CA SER A 541 3.51 40.08 4.09
C SER A 541 2.78 41.10 4.98
N GLY A 542 1.66 41.65 4.51
CA GLY A 542 0.76 42.51 5.29
C GLY A 542 -0.26 41.78 6.17
N ASN A 543 -0.31 40.44 6.14
CA ASN A 543 -1.34 39.62 6.82
C ASN A 543 -2.78 40.03 6.47
N PHE A 544 -3.10 40.22 5.19
CA PHE A 544 -4.43 40.69 4.76
C PHE A 544 -5.48 39.57 4.73
N VAL A 545 -6.75 39.96 4.86
CA VAL A 545 -7.88 39.18 4.32
C VAL A 545 -7.97 39.47 2.83
N SER A 546 -7.35 38.62 2.01
CA SER A 546 -7.22 38.82 0.55
C SER A 546 -8.15 37.90 -0.25
N CYS A 547 -8.06 37.88 -1.59
CA CYS A 547 -8.85 36.94 -2.40
C CYS A 547 -8.54 35.48 -2.06
N ALA A 548 -7.30 35.17 -1.66
CA ALA A 548 -6.91 33.84 -1.23
C ALA A 548 -7.46 33.47 0.16
N SER A 549 -7.86 34.46 0.98
CA SER A 549 -8.63 34.23 2.21
C SER A 549 -10.06 33.77 1.94
N LEU A 550 -10.56 33.88 0.71
CA LEU A 550 -11.93 33.59 0.33
C LEU A 550 -12.05 32.22 -0.35
N ILE A 551 -13.27 31.68 -0.39
CA ILE A 551 -13.58 30.49 -1.21
C ILE A 551 -13.58 30.90 -2.68
N ARG A 552 -12.81 30.19 -3.53
CA ARG A 552 -12.84 30.40 -5.00
C ARG A 552 -14.29 30.29 -5.51
N ASN A 553 -14.64 31.09 -6.50
CA ASN A 553 -15.95 31.11 -7.18
C ASN A 553 -17.13 31.69 -6.38
N THR A 554 -17.26 31.48 -5.05
CA THR A 554 -18.31 32.15 -4.24
C THR A 554 -17.83 33.44 -3.56
N TRP A 555 -16.53 33.55 -3.31
CA TRP A 555 -15.84 34.67 -2.67
C TRP A 555 -16.33 34.97 -1.24
N GLU A 556 -16.94 33.98 -0.60
CA GLU A 556 -17.27 34.00 0.82
C GLU A 556 -16.01 33.87 1.69
N LEU A 557 -16.02 34.43 2.90
CA LEU A 557 -14.90 34.34 3.85
C LEU A 557 -15.13 33.18 4.83
N PRO A 558 -14.32 32.10 4.81
CA PRO A 558 -14.41 31.03 5.80
C PRO A 558 -13.94 31.51 7.17
N VAL A 559 -14.76 31.28 8.19
CA VAL A 559 -14.34 31.43 9.60
C VAL A 559 -14.30 30.06 10.25
N THR A 560 -13.11 29.66 10.69
CA THR A 560 -12.87 28.41 11.42
C THR A 560 -13.06 28.65 12.92
N VAL A 561 -13.80 27.76 13.57
CA VAL A 561 -13.98 27.75 15.03
C VAL A 561 -13.53 26.40 15.56
N ASP A 562 -12.71 26.43 16.61
CA ASP A 562 -12.17 25.23 17.25
C ASP A 562 -13.22 24.62 18.20
N ILE A 563 -13.59 23.37 17.93
CA ILE A 563 -14.51 22.60 18.75
C ILE A 563 -13.73 22.06 19.94
N ASP A 564 -14.14 22.43 21.15
CA ASP A 564 -13.74 21.75 22.37
C ASP A 564 -14.66 20.53 22.56
N PRO A 565 -14.28 19.29 22.22
CA PRO A 565 -15.19 18.14 22.31
C PRO A 565 -15.67 17.82 23.74
N THR A 566 -15.12 18.43 24.78
CA THR A 566 -15.63 18.27 26.16
C THR A 566 -16.73 19.28 26.50
N HIS A 567 -16.70 20.48 25.91
CA HIS A 567 -17.65 21.56 26.20
C HIS A 567 -18.60 21.90 25.04
N MET A 568 -18.28 21.42 23.83
CA MET A 568 -19.05 21.55 22.59
C MET A 568 -19.39 20.16 21.99
N PRO A 569 -20.10 19.27 22.71
CA PRO A 569 -20.52 17.99 22.15
C PRO A 569 -21.58 18.16 21.03
N ALA A 570 -21.87 17.09 20.31
CA ALA A 570 -22.90 17.06 19.27
C ALA A 570 -24.25 17.62 19.73
N ASN A 571 -24.93 18.33 18.83
CA ASN A 571 -26.13 19.15 18.99
C ASN A 571 -25.92 20.50 19.72
N THR A 572 -24.68 20.88 20.06
CA THR A 572 -24.38 22.23 20.56
C THR A 572 -24.53 23.27 19.44
N VAL A 573 -25.32 24.33 19.68
CA VAL A 573 -25.50 25.44 18.73
C VAL A 573 -24.49 26.55 19.00
N VAL A 574 -23.83 27.01 17.95
CA VAL A 574 -22.86 28.10 17.93
C VAL A 574 -23.36 29.22 17.01
N THR A 575 -23.18 30.48 17.42
CA THR A 575 -23.55 31.66 16.62
C THR A 575 -22.30 32.44 16.22
N LEU A 576 -22.13 32.74 14.94
CA LEU A 576 -21.04 33.55 14.36
C LEU A 576 -21.58 34.94 13.96
N LYS A 577 -20.79 36.00 14.17
CA LYS A 577 -21.14 37.38 13.80
C LYS A 577 -19.95 38.12 13.20
N SER A 578 -20.19 39.08 12.30
CA SER A 578 -19.16 39.97 11.77
C SER A 578 -19.67 41.33 11.30
N VAL A 579 -18.75 42.28 11.06
CA VAL A 579 -19.00 43.58 10.41
C VAL A 579 -17.72 44.14 9.78
N GLY A 580 -17.82 44.85 8.66
CA GLY A 580 -16.73 45.60 8.04
C GLY A 580 -16.62 47.04 8.57
N THR A 581 -15.42 47.60 8.67
CA THR A 581 -15.17 48.94 9.23
C THR A 581 -14.18 49.76 8.39
N THR A 582 -14.29 51.09 8.43
CA THR A 582 -13.35 52.00 7.75
C THR A 582 -12.08 52.27 8.56
N ASP A 583 -11.99 51.75 9.78
CA ASP A 583 -10.91 52.02 10.73
C ASP A 583 -10.35 50.74 11.36
N ALA A 584 -9.06 50.79 11.72
CA ALA A 584 -8.30 49.69 12.31
C ALA A 584 -8.63 49.40 13.79
N ALA A 585 -9.50 50.17 14.44
CA ALA A 585 -10.00 49.88 15.78
C ALA A 585 -11.39 49.20 15.77
N GLY A 586 -11.99 49.00 14.59
CA GLY A 586 -13.26 48.30 14.44
C GLY A 586 -14.45 49.07 15.01
N LEU A 587 -14.45 50.40 14.89
CA LEU A 587 -15.42 51.31 15.54
C LEU A 587 -16.42 51.98 14.58
N ILE A 588 -16.04 52.20 13.32
CA ILE A 588 -16.83 52.90 12.30
C ILE A 588 -17.31 51.86 11.27
N PRO A 589 -18.55 51.34 11.38
CA PRO A 589 -19.05 50.33 10.46
C PRO A 589 -19.25 50.87 9.04
N ILE A 590 -19.02 50.00 8.05
CA ILE A 590 -19.41 50.21 6.66
C ILE A 590 -20.85 49.71 6.52
N ASP A 591 -21.78 50.62 6.21
CA ASP A 591 -23.22 50.32 6.12
C ASP A 591 -23.49 49.13 5.17
N GLY A 592 -24.25 48.15 5.68
CA GLY A 592 -24.63 46.95 4.94
C GLY A 592 -23.64 45.78 4.99
N THR A 593 -22.50 45.89 5.67
CA THR A 593 -21.49 44.80 5.80
C THR A 593 -21.68 43.86 7.01
N ASP A 594 -22.76 44.04 7.76
CA ASP A 594 -23.11 43.28 8.97
C ASP A 594 -23.53 41.82 8.69
N TYR A 595 -23.11 40.86 9.51
CA TYR A 595 -23.46 39.44 9.33
C TYR A 595 -23.80 38.74 10.66
N THR A 596 -24.68 37.76 10.60
CA THR A 596 -24.97 36.80 11.68
C THR A 596 -25.42 35.48 11.08
N GLY A 597 -24.83 34.37 11.56
CA GLY A 597 -25.18 33.01 11.14
C GLY A 597 -25.00 32.02 12.28
N THR A 598 -25.58 30.83 12.15
CA THR A 598 -25.47 29.75 13.15
C THR A 598 -24.88 28.47 12.55
N TYR A 599 -24.34 27.63 13.42
CA TYR A 599 -23.91 26.27 13.14
C TYR A 599 -24.36 25.36 14.29
N THR A 600 -24.77 24.14 14.00
CA THR A 600 -25.09 23.13 15.03
C THR A 600 -24.11 22.00 14.88
N ILE A 601 -23.33 21.76 15.94
CA ILE A 601 -22.26 20.75 15.93
C ILE A 601 -22.86 19.37 15.72
N THR A 602 -22.35 18.62 14.76
CA THR A 602 -22.86 17.29 14.38
C THR A 602 -22.14 16.16 15.12
N GLY A 603 -20.93 16.40 15.62
CA GLY A 603 -20.05 15.35 16.13
C GLY A 603 -19.39 14.53 15.02
N SER A 604 -19.30 15.10 13.80
CA SER A 604 -18.73 14.48 12.60
C SER A 604 -17.77 15.41 11.85
N GLU A 605 -17.30 16.48 12.50
CA GLU A 605 -16.50 17.53 11.89
C GLU A 605 -15.00 17.19 11.88
N THR A 606 -14.39 17.31 10.70
CA THR A 606 -12.97 16.97 10.49
C THR A 606 -12.05 17.84 11.34
N GLY A 607 -11.18 17.21 12.13
CA GLY A 607 -10.13 17.89 12.89
C GLY A 607 -10.59 18.64 14.15
N ALA A 608 -11.80 18.39 14.65
CA ALA A 608 -12.40 19.12 15.77
C ALA A 608 -12.45 20.64 15.52
N ILE A 609 -12.80 21.02 14.29
CA ILE A 609 -13.10 22.40 13.89
C ILE A 609 -14.41 22.40 13.09
N PHE A 610 -15.19 23.47 13.15
CA PHE A 610 -16.20 23.73 12.12
C PHE A 610 -15.87 25.03 11.37
N VAL A 611 -16.40 25.14 10.16
CA VAL A 611 -16.27 26.33 9.32
C VAL A 611 -17.65 26.91 9.09
N LYS A 612 -17.80 28.23 9.31
CA LYS A 612 -18.99 28.97 8.90
C LYS A 612 -18.58 30.22 8.13
N ASN A 613 -19.17 30.38 6.96
CA ASN A 613 -18.81 31.42 6.01
C ASN A 613 -19.53 32.74 6.29
N ILE A 614 -18.87 33.86 6.00
CA ILE A 614 -19.49 35.19 5.90
C ILE A 614 -19.87 35.43 4.43
N GLU A 615 -21.16 35.73 4.21
CA GLU A 615 -21.84 35.63 2.91
C GLU A 615 -22.94 36.70 2.79
N PRO A 616 -23.27 37.21 1.58
CA PRO A 616 -22.57 37.02 0.30
C PRO A 616 -21.47 38.08 0.06
N TYR A 617 -20.46 37.72 -0.72
CA TYR A 617 -19.31 38.56 -1.07
C TYR A 617 -19.66 40.01 -1.46
N LEU A 618 -20.59 40.18 -2.40
CA LEU A 618 -20.87 41.48 -3.04
C LEU A 618 -21.40 42.56 -2.09
N SER A 619 -21.97 42.20 -0.95
CA SER A 619 -22.47 43.16 0.06
C SER A 619 -21.75 43.09 1.40
N LYS A 620 -21.16 41.94 1.77
CA LYS A 620 -20.51 41.77 3.09
C LYS A 620 -18.99 41.88 3.07
N ILE A 621 -18.35 41.70 1.91
CA ILE A 621 -16.88 41.61 1.80
C ILE A 621 -16.34 42.61 0.77
N LYS A 622 -16.81 42.57 -0.48
CA LYS A 622 -16.33 43.45 -1.54
C LYS A 622 -16.37 44.95 -1.21
N PRO A 623 -17.42 45.51 -0.55
CA PRO A 623 -17.47 46.93 -0.22
C PRO A 623 -16.39 47.43 0.75
N ILE A 624 -15.63 46.53 1.39
CA ILE A 624 -14.53 46.87 2.30
C ILE A 624 -13.27 47.29 1.53
N GLN A 625 -13.13 46.91 0.24
CA GLN A 625 -12.03 47.32 -0.64
C GLN A 625 -12.51 48.32 -1.70
N PRO A 626 -12.03 49.58 -1.70
CA PRO A 626 -12.30 50.52 -2.79
C PRO A 626 -11.60 50.11 -4.11
N PRO A 627 -12.14 50.48 -5.29
CA PRO A 627 -11.50 50.23 -6.58
C PRO A 627 -10.15 50.95 -6.71
N HIS A 628 -9.19 50.38 -7.45
CA HIS A 628 -7.87 50.99 -7.66
C HIS A 628 -7.94 52.42 -8.19
N SER A 629 -8.79 52.65 -9.20
CA SER A 629 -9.09 53.97 -9.78
C SER A 629 -9.70 55.01 -8.81
N SER A 630 -10.11 54.63 -7.59
CA SER A 630 -10.63 55.56 -6.58
C SER A 630 -9.57 56.24 -5.71
N GLY A 631 -8.37 55.64 -5.59
CA GLY A 631 -7.29 56.14 -4.74
C GLY A 631 -7.56 56.16 -3.22
N LEU A 632 -8.63 55.49 -2.75
CA LEU A 632 -8.96 55.36 -1.33
C LEU A 632 -8.21 54.17 -0.67
N PRO A 633 -7.91 54.24 0.63
CA PRO A 633 -7.28 53.13 1.36
C PRO A 633 -8.23 51.96 1.63
N ASN A 634 -7.65 50.82 2.00
CA ASN A 634 -8.34 49.60 2.36
C ASN A 634 -9.17 49.74 3.67
N GLY A 635 -10.18 48.89 3.83
CA GLY A 635 -10.96 48.74 5.08
C GLY A 635 -10.60 47.48 5.88
N PHE A 636 -11.34 47.26 6.96
CA PHE A 636 -11.11 46.21 7.97
C PHE A 636 -12.37 45.35 8.19
N ILE A 637 -12.23 44.18 8.82
CA ILE A 637 -13.33 43.27 9.18
C ILE A 637 -13.15 42.70 10.60
N LYS A 638 -14.25 42.64 11.38
CA LYS A 638 -14.30 42.17 12.77
C LYS A 638 -15.24 40.98 12.94
N ILE A 639 -14.85 39.94 13.70
CA ILE A 639 -15.51 38.62 13.75
C ILE A 639 -15.45 38.00 15.17
N TRP A 640 -16.53 37.35 15.64
CA TRP A 640 -16.55 36.57 16.91
C TRP A 640 -17.63 35.48 16.92
N TYR A 641 -17.59 34.55 17.89
CA TYR A 641 -18.61 33.49 18.06
C TYR A 641 -19.11 33.32 19.51
N GLU A 642 -20.27 32.68 19.68
CA GLU A 642 -20.99 32.51 20.96
C GLU A 642 -21.57 31.08 21.11
N VAL A 643 -21.33 30.40 22.24
CA VAL A 643 -21.70 28.98 22.50
C VAL A 643 -22.41 28.81 23.85
N THR A 644 -23.42 27.95 23.97
CA THR A 644 -24.07 27.67 25.26
C THR A 644 -23.45 26.47 25.97
N ILE A 645 -22.52 26.71 26.91
CA ILE A 645 -21.86 25.66 27.70
C ILE A 645 -22.55 25.56 29.07
N GLY A 646 -23.01 24.36 29.45
CA GLY A 646 -23.66 24.13 30.75
C GLY A 646 -24.92 24.97 31.02
N GLY A 647 -25.54 25.52 29.97
CA GLY A 647 -26.67 26.46 30.04
C GLY A 647 -26.29 27.95 30.04
N VAL A 648 -25.01 28.31 29.90
CA VAL A 648 -24.52 29.70 29.87
C VAL A 648 -23.98 30.06 28.49
N LEU A 649 -24.52 31.12 27.88
CA LEU A 649 -23.99 31.68 26.64
C LEU A 649 -22.61 32.31 26.90
N THR A 650 -21.59 31.74 26.27
CA THR A 650 -20.17 32.01 26.47
C THR A 650 -19.59 32.52 25.15
N PRO A 651 -19.16 33.79 25.07
CA PRO A 651 -18.52 34.34 23.87
C PRO A 651 -17.05 33.92 23.77
N SER A 652 -16.55 33.89 22.54
CA SER A 652 -15.12 33.80 22.24
C SER A 652 -14.41 35.15 22.45
N ALA A 653 -13.08 35.17 22.31
CA ALA A 653 -12.38 36.40 21.98
C ALA A 653 -12.64 36.82 20.52
N GLU A 654 -12.42 38.11 20.20
CA GLU A 654 -12.67 38.68 18.86
C GLU A 654 -11.46 38.52 17.91
N PHE A 655 -11.73 38.56 16.61
CA PHE A 655 -10.77 38.70 15.51
C PHE A 655 -11.02 40.03 14.78
N LEU A 656 -9.95 40.73 14.35
CA LEU A 656 -10.01 42.01 13.64
C LEU A 656 -8.82 42.14 12.68
N ASN A 657 -9.04 42.45 11.40
CA ASN A 657 -7.97 42.53 10.39
C ASN A 657 -8.29 43.41 9.17
N GLU A 658 -7.28 43.87 8.43
CA GLU A 658 -7.40 44.59 7.15
C GLU A 658 -7.77 43.65 5.97
N VAL A 659 -8.38 44.20 4.91
CA VAL A 659 -8.87 43.49 3.71
C VAL A 659 -8.14 43.98 2.45
N SER A 660 -7.71 43.10 1.53
CA SER A 660 -6.98 43.49 0.29
C SER A 660 -7.27 42.61 -0.93
N LEU A 661 -8.17 43.07 -1.82
CA LEU A 661 -8.86 42.21 -2.81
C LEU A 661 -8.44 42.39 -4.28
N LEU A 662 -7.20 42.81 -4.57
CA LEU A 662 -6.73 43.12 -5.94
C LEU A 662 -5.48 42.32 -6.36
N ASN A 663 -5.45 41.76 -7.57
CA ASN A 663 -4.31 40.98 -8.11
C ASN A 663 -3.28 41.81 -8.90
N THR A 664 -2.19 41.18 -9.35
CA THR A 664 -1.13 41.74 -10.23
C THR A 664 -1.65 42.43 -11.48
N SER A 665 -2.67 41.85 -12.11
CA SER A 665 -3.33 42.43 -13.30
C SER A 665 -4.30 43.57 -12.97
N TYR A 666 -4.50 43.88 -11.67
CA TYR A 666 -5.39 44.91 -11.09
C TYR A 666 -6.89 44.60 -11.22
N ASN A 667 -7.23 43.31 -11.16
CA ASN A 667 -8.62 42.83 -11.10
C ASN A 667 -9.03 42.54 -9.65
N TYR A 668 -10.32 42.68 -9.33
CA TYR A 668 -10.92 42.10 -8.13
C TYR A 668 -10.91 40.56 -8.22
N CYS A 669 -11.12 39.89 -7.08
CA CYS A 669 -11.17 38.43 -6.96
C CYS A 669 -12.04 37.75 -8.04
N GLU A 670 -13.22 38.29 -8.34
CA GLU A 670 -14.12 37.74 -9.35
C GLU A 670 -13.79 38.13 -10.81
N GLY A 671 -12.60 38.67 -11.06
CA GLY A 671 -12.11 39.05 -12.39
C GLY A 671 -12.53 40.44 -12.88
N THR A 672 -13.33 41.20 -12.11
CA THR A 672 -13.75 42.56 -12.49
C THR A 672 -12.54 43.52 -12.53
N PRO A 673 -12.23 44.16 -13.68
CA PRO A 673 -11.14 45.13 -13.77
C PRO A 673 -11.40 46.39 -12.94
N THR A 674 -10.33 47.04 -12.46
CA THR A 674 -10.43 48.23 -11.58
C THR A 674 -9.73 49.49 -12.07
N LYS A 675 -9.17 49.43 -13.30
CA LYS A 675 -8.51 50.52 -14.03
C LYS A 675 -9.54 51.39 -14.78
#